data_AF-A0A7S0IEP8-F1
#
_entry.id   AF-A0A7S0IEP8-F1
#
_cell.length_a   1.000
_cell.length_b   1.000
_cell.length_c   1.000
_cell.angle_alpha   90.00
_cell.angle_beta   90.00
_cell.angle_gamma   90.00
#
_symmetry.space_group_name_H-M   'P 1'
#
loop_
_entity.id
_entity.type
_entity.pdbx_description
1 polymer ?
#
loop_
_entity_poly.entity_id
_entity_poly.type
_entity_poly.pdbx_seq_one_letter_code
_entity_poly.pdbx_strand_id
1 'polypeptide(L)'
;RYPMAKYVVGVDGGTGGIRAGLFEIATGEPVGFADTPYETRYPQPGWAEQDPNDWWVGMGSSVRKVLADAGVATADVAGICCDTTCCTVVALDDAGDPLMPCILWMDMRAAEQTEQVLATGDVALRVNSNGAGPVSAEWMVPKALWLKQNRPELFARAAKVCEYQDYVNLKLTGRYCASANNVAVRWHFVDGKPPTSLLAKLGMPELAEKWPKDVVQMGHAVAPLSEAAAAHLGLDAGIPVAQGGADAFVAMVGLGTVRPGQLALITGSSHLHLGVTEGEFHGRGIWGTYSGALVGERSQVVEGGQTSTGSVVNWFKTMCGGGEGFYDEVNAAAALIPPGCEGLVMQEHLQGNRTPHVDPLSRGVVSGLTLRHGRAHLYRSILEGISFGTRLIFDAMRANGYLPESVVVAGGATRSDLWLQIHADVAGIPFKRTKCADAPALGSAILAAVAAGAHGGDVFTAVDAMVHEEGVVMPRPDVHVLYAKPYAAYKATYAATKQLIRRQGKSAEGVDPAPRANSLGDTSPGPRATVCPSLLSADQGNLAGDVSRMIAEGADWLHVDIMDGHFVPNLTIGPPVVAHLRSQAPEAFLDCHLSCTDPGALIDGLAVAKASSVTFHFEVMEDAAACAHLAGRIRSLGMRAAVALKPRTPIESVYPLVDASPPAVDMVLCLSVEPGFGGQKFNPEVCAKVRTLRRRCLDLDIQMDGGVNTDTAGAAAAAGANVLVAGSAVFGSPDPSRVIADLRRAVVEAKAEKPWLEE
;
A
#
# COMPACT_ATOMS: atom_id res chain seq x y z
N ARG A 1 -55.80 17.18 -0.61
CA ARG A 1 -54.67 17.03 0.35
C ARG A 1 -54.45 15.55 0.51
N TYR A 2 -53.60 14.96 -0.34
CA TYR A 2 -53.22 13.55 -0.17
C TYR A 2 -52.49 13.43 1.18
N PRO A 3 -52.73 12.39 1.99
CA PRO A 3 -51.89 12.14 3.15
C PRO A 3 -50.45 12.04 2.66
N MET A 4 -49.54 12.79 3.30
CA MET A 4 -48.11 12.68 3.01
C MET A 4 -47.70 11.24 3.29
N ALA A 5 -47.11 10.57 2.30
CA ALA A 5 -46.49 9.27 2.49
C ALA A 5 -45.56 9.34 3.73
N LYS A 6 -45.60 8.31 4.57
CA LYS A 6 -45.01 8.33 5.91
C LYS A 6 -43.69 7.58 5.98
N TYR A 7 -43.44 6.69 5.02
CA TYR A 7 -42.34 5.75 5.06
C TYR A 7 -41.46 5.82 3.83
N VAL A 8 -40.24 5.34 3.98
CA VAL A 8 -39.27 5.14 2.90
C VAL A 8 -38.61 3.78 3.05
N VAL A 9 -38.16 3.22 1.93
CA VAL A 9 -37.44 1.95 1.90
C VAL A 9 -35.95 2.22 1.70
N GLY A 10 -35.13 1.80 2.66
CA GLY A 10 -33.68 1.75 2.52
C GLY A 10 -33.24 0.31 2.30
N VAL A 11 -32.39 0.06 1.30
CA VAL A 11 -31.90 -1.28 0.96
C VAL A 11 -30.38 -1.32 1.05
N ASP A 12 -29.85 -2.28 1.81
CA ASP A 12 -28.42 -2.59 1.93
C ASP A 12 -28.10 -3.85 1.11
N GLY A 13 -27.41 -3.66 -0.01
CA GLY A 13 -26.91 -4.68 -0.93
C GLY A 13 -25.57 -5.26 -0.47
N GLY A 14 -25.60 -6.05 0.61
CA GLY A 14 -24.43 -6.66 1.23
C GLY A 14 -23.82 -7.85 0.45
N THR A 15 -22.75 -8.44 0.98
CA THR A 15 -22.10 -9.59 0.31
C THR A 15 -22.87 -10.89 0.45
N GLY A 16 -23.44 -11.18 1.62
CA GLY A 16 -24.11 -12.48 1.89
C GLY A 16 -25.62 -12.49 1.60
N GLY A 17 -26.18 -11.33 1.23
CA GLY A 17 -27.61 -11.14 1.07
C GLY A 17 -27.96 -9.65 1.00
N ILE A 18 -29.22 -9.38 0.67
CA ILE A 18 -29.76 -8.02 0.55
C ILE A 18 -30.86 -7.79 1.58
N ARG A 19 -30.73 -6.71 2.34
CA ARG A 19 -31.64 -6.35 3.42
C ARG A 19 -32.44 -5.11 3.04
N ALA A 20 -33.77 -5.18 3.18
CA ALA A 20 -34.65 -4.03 3.07
C ALA A 20 -35.12 -3.61 4.48
N GLY A 21 -35.00 -2.33 4.78
CA GLY A 21 -35.55 -1.70 5.97
C GLY A 21 -36.65 -0.69 5.60
N LEU A 22 -37.72 -0.68 6.37
CA LEU A 22 -38.79 0.32 6.27
C LEU A 22 -38.63 1.33 7.41
N PHE A 23 -38.59 2.61 7.11
CA PHE A 23 -38.31 3.67 8.08
C PHE A 23 -39.36 4.77 8.03
N GLU A 24 -39.70 5.32 9.19
CA GLU A 24 -40.55 6.52 9.28
C GLU A 24 -39.76 7.75 8.82
N ILE A 25 -40.32 8.53 7.89
CA ILE A 25 -39.64 9.71 7.33
C ILE A 25 -39.40 10.77 8.40
N ALA A 26 -40.36 10.97 9.31
CA ALA A 26 -40.31 12.04 10.29
C ALA A 26 -39.19 11.86 11.33
N THR A 27 -38.86 10.62 11.67
CA THR A 27 -37.99 10.29 12.81
C THR A 27 -36.81 9.41 12.42
N GLY A 28 -36.81 8.75 11.27
CA GLY A 28 -35.82 7.72 10.94
C GLY A 28 -35.94 6.45 11.78
N GLU A 29 -37.02 6.28 12.55
CA GLU A 29 -37.21 5.06 13.32
C GLU A 29 -37.50 3.86 12.40
N PRO A 30 -36.82 2.71 12.59
CA PRO A 30 -37.09 1.52 11.82
C PRO A 30 -38.42 0.89 12.23
N VAL A 31 -39.29 0.65 11.24
CA VAL A 31 -40.56 -0.07 11.40
C VAL A 31 -40.33 -1.58 11.32
N GLY A 32 -39.42 -2.02 10.45
CA GLY A 32 -39.11 -3.42 10.26
C GLY A 32 -37.98 -3.64 9.25
N PHE A 33 -37.45 -4.85 9.25
CA PHE A 33 -36.41 -5.30 8.33
C PHE A 33 -36.77 -6.67 7.77
N ALA A 34 -36.33 -6.93 6.55
CA ALA A 34 -36.33 -8.26 5.95
C ALA A 34 -35.06 -8.46 5.13
N ASP A 35 -34.49 -9.66 5.18
CA ASP A 35 -33.29 -10.03 4.43
C ASP A 35 -33.51 -11.29 3.58
N THR A 36 -32.82 -11.33 2.44
CA THR A 36 -32.80 -12.49 1.54
C THR A 36 -31.35 -12.83 1.23
N PRO A 37 -30.87 -14.04 1.58
CA PRO A 37 -29.52 -14.46 1.28
C PRO A 37 -29.35 -14.82 -0.20
N TYR A 38 -28.14 -14.68 -0.71
CA TYR A 38 -27.71 -15.23 -2.01
C TYR A 38 -26.30 -15.82 -1.92
N GLU A 39 -25.97 -16.67 -2.89
CA GLU A 39 -24.73 -17.42 -2.91
C GLU A 39 -23.55 -16.58 -3.42
N THR A 40 -22.41 -16.64 -2.73
CA THR A 40 -21.11 -16.24 -3.29
C THR A 40 -20.35 -17.48 -3.74
N ARG A 41 -19.90 -17.48 -4.99
CA ARG A 41 -19.11 -18.58 -5.55
C ARG A 41 -17.63 -18.24 -5.51
N TYR A 42 -16.81 -19.25 -5.23
CA TYR A 42 -15.34 -19.13 -5.19
C TYR A 42 -14.71 -20.14 -6.16
N PRO A 43 -14.71 -19.88 -7.48
CA PRO A 43 -14.29 -20.87 -8.48
C PRO A 43 -12.82 -21.27 -8.39
N GLN A 44 -11.97 -20.34 -7.91
CA GLN A 44 -10.53 -20.52 -7.72
C GLN A 44 -10.06 -19.77 -6.46
N PRO A 45 -8.89 -20.11 -5.89
CA PRO A 45 -8.30 -19.32 -4.81
C PRO A 45 -8.17 -17.85 -5.18
N GLY A 46 -8.65 -16.96 -4.30
CA GLY A 46 -8.66 -15.52 -4.52
C GLY A 46 -9.77 -15.00 -5.45
N TRP A 47 -10.59 -15.88 -6.04
CA TRP A 47 -11.71 -15.49 -6.90
C TRP A 47 -13.02 -15.51 -6.10
N ALA A 48 -13.86 -14.50 -6.28
CA ALA A 48 -15.18 -14.37 -5.69
C ALA A 48 -16.16 -13.78 -6.72
N GLU A 49 -17.27 -14.49 -6.97
CA GLU A 49 -18.26 -14.14 -7.99
C GLU A 49 -19.68 -14.27 -7.46
N GLN A 50 -20.59 -13.46 -8.00
CA GLN A 50 -22.04 -13.53 -7.78
C GLN A 50 -22.79 -13.33 -9.09
N ASP A 51 -23.98 -13.90 -9.22
CA ASP A 51 -24.87 -13.60 -10.34
C ASP A 51 -25.66 -12.31 -10.02
N PRO A 52 -25.52 -11.24 -10.82
CA PRO A 52 -26.26 -10.00 -10.57
C PRO A 52 -27.79 -10.18 -10.53
N ASN A 53 -28.33 -11.20 -11.20
CA ASN A 53 -29.77 -11.47 -11.17
C ASN A 53 -30.26 -11.93 -9.79
N ASP A 54 -29.40 -12.57 -9.00
CA ASP A 54 -29.74 -12.99 -7.63
C ASP A 54 -29.97 -11.78 -6.72
N TRP A 55 -29.23 -10.69 -6.93
CA TRP A 55 -29.45 -9.42 -6.22
C TRP A 55 -30.83 -8.85 -6.52
N TRP A 56 -31.27 -8.89 -7.79
CA TRP A 56 -32.59 -8.40 -8.19
C TRP A 56 -33.70 -9.24 -7.57
N VAL A 57 -33.60 -10.57 -7.64
CA VAL A 57 -34.56 -11.49 -7.02
C VAL A 57 -34.61 -11.30 -5.50
N GLY A 58 -33.45 -11.17 -4.86
CA GLY A 58 -33.31 -10.91 -3.43
C GLY A 58 -33.97 -9.59 -3.02
N MET A 59 -33.73 -8.50 -3.75
CA MET A 59 -34.32 -7.19 -3.47
C MET A 59 -35.85 -7.26 -3.46
N GLY A 60 -36.46 -7.85 -4.50
CA GLY A 60 -37.91 -8.00 -4.56
C GLY A 60 -38.46 -8.84 -3.42
N SER A 61 -37.74 -9.88 -3.01
CA SER A 61 -38.16 -10.74 -1.89
C SER A 61 -38.11 -9.99 -0.56
N SER A 62 -37.01 -9.28 -0.27
CA SER A 62 -36.84 -8.51 0.96
C SER A 62 -37.82 -7.33 1.04
N VAL A 63 -38.00 -6.56 -0.04
CA VAL A 63 -38.90 -5.39 -0.04
C VAL A 63 -40.36 -5.82 0.14
N ARG A 64 -40.84 -6.82 -0.61
CA ARG A 64 -42.22 -7.32 -0.44
C ARG A 64 -42.44 -7.87 0.96
N LYS A 65 -41.44 -8.58 1.51
CA LYS A 65 -41.53 -9.16 2.85
C LYS A 65 -41.63 -8.10 3.93
N VAL A 66 -40.79 -7.07 3.92
CA VAL A 66 -40.84 -6.02 4.96
C VAL A 66 -42.15 -5.23 4.92
N LEU A 67 -42.70 -4.96 3.72
CA LEU A 67 -44.00 -4.30 3.58
C LEU A 67 -45.15 -5.17 4.11
N ALA A 68 -45.13 -6.47 3.79
CA ALA A 68 -46.13 -7.42 4.26
C ALA A 68 -46.08 -7.60 5.79
N ASP A 69 -44.88 -7.76 6.35
CA ASP A 69 -44.68 -7.95 7.79
C ASP A 69 -45.07 -6.69 8.59
N ALA A 70 -44.82 -5.49 8.04
CA ALA A 70 -45.18 -4.22 8.66
C ALA A 70 -46.66 -3.83 8.47
N GLY A 71 -47.38 -4.45 7.53
CA GLY A 71 -48.77 -4.10 7.21
C GLY A 71 -48.93 -2.69 6.64
N VAL A 72 -47.92 -2.17 5.94
CA VAL A 72 -47.91 -0.82 5.37
C VAL A 72 -48.42 -0.84 3.92
N ALA A 73 -49.33 0.08 3.60
CA ALA A 73 -49.81 0.24 2.23
C ALA A 73 -48.73 0.85 1.33
N THR A 74 -48.65 0.41 0.08
CA THR A 74 -47.64 0.90 -0.88
C THR A 74 -47.74 2.41 -1.12
N ALA A 75 -48.95 2.96 -1.09
CA ALA A 75 -49.22 4.40 -1.21
C ALA A 75 -48.64 5.25 -0.05
N ASP A 76 -48.26 4.62 1.07
CA ASP A 76 -47.60 5.30 2.19
C ASP A 76 -46.06 5.31 2.07
N VAL A 77 -45.50 4.71 1.01
CA VAL A 77 -44.05 4.70 0.73
C VAL A 77 -43.69 5.82 -0.25
N ALA A 78 -42.84 6.75 0.18
CA ALA A 78 -42.52 7.96 -0.57
C ALA A 78 -41.36 7.79 -1.56
N GLY A 79 -40.49 6.79 -1.37
CA GLY A 79 -39.29 6.60 -2.17
C GLY A 79 -38.45 5.42 -1.72
N ILE A 80 -37.45 5.07 -2.53
CA ILE A 80 -36.53 3.96 -2.29
C ILE A 80 -35.09 4.35 -2.64
N CYS A 81 -34.13 3.83 -1.87
CA CYS A 81 -32.70 3.88 -2.20
C CYS A 81 -32.07 2.51 -1.91
N CYS A 82 -31.06 2.16 -2.69
CA CYS A 82 -30.21 1.00 -2.45
C CYS A 82 -28.76 1.45 -2.38
N ASP A 83 -28.05 1.04 -1.33
CA ASP A 83 -26.59 1.03 -1.26
C ASP A 83 -26.05 -0.36 -1.59
N THR A 84 -24.78 -0.44 -1.96
CA THR A 84 -24.18 -1.70 -2.43
C THR A 84 -22.73 -1.83 -2.03
N THR A 85 -22.22 -3.07 -1.94
CA THR A 85 -20.78 -3.30 -1.78
C THR A 85 -19.97 -2.73 -2.96
N CYS A 86 -18.78 -2.18 -2.66
CA CYS A 86 -17.91 -1.55 -3.65
C CYS A 86 -16.45 -2.04 -3.50
N CYS A 87 -15.69 -2.31 -4.57
CA CYS A 87 -16.01 -2.18 -6.00
C CYS A 87 -16.36 -3.55 -6.63
N THR A 88 -17.61 -3.75 -7.03
CA THR A 88 -18.12 -4.99 -7.64
C THR A 88 -18.43 -4.75 -9.12
N VAL A 89 -17.61 -5.29 -10.02
CA VAL A 89 -17.64 -4.97 -11.47
C VAL A 89 -18.58 -5.90 -12.24
N VAL A 90 -19.47 -5.30 -13.03
CA VAL A 90 -20.50 -5.98 -13.84
C VAL A 90 -20.31 -5.63 -15.31
N ALA A 91 -20.34 -6.64 -16.18
CA ALA A 91 -20.32 -6.48 -17.64
C ALA A 91 -21.68 -6.88 -18.22
N LEU A 92 -22.32 -5.96 -18.93
CA LEU A 92 -23.67 -6.14 -19.49
C LEU A 92 -23.66 -6.02 -21.01
N ASP A 93 -24.64 -6.66 -21.63
CA ASP A 93 -24.96 -6.43 -23.04
C ASP A 93 -25.77 -5.14 -23.27
N ASP A 94 -26.23 -4.96 -24.50
CA ASP A 94 -27.01 -3.77 -24.89
C ASP A 94 -28.39 -3.73 -24.22
N ALA A 95 -28.99 -4.89 -23.93
CA ALA A 95 -30.26 -5.00 -23.20
C ALA A 95 -30.09 -4.72 -21.69
N GLY A 96 -28.86 -4.74 -21.17
CA GLY A 96 -28.57 -4.57 -19.75
C GLY A 96 -28.56 -5.89 -18.98
N ASP A 97 -28.46 -7.01 -19.68
CA ASP A 97 -28.37 -8.34 -19.07
C ASP A 97 -26.90 -8.71 -18.78
N PRO A 98 -26.60 -9.33 -17.62
CA PRO A 98 -25.24 -9.77 -17.29
C PRO A 98 -24.68 -10.78 -18.28
N LEU A 99 -23.48 -10.49 -18.80
CA LEU A 99 -22.76 -11.40 -19.71
C LEU A 99 -21.98 -12.49 -18.98
N MET A 100 -21.77 -12.32 -17.68
CA MET A 100 -21.07 -13.23 -16.79
C MET A 100 -21.42 -12.90 -15.33
N PRO A 101 -21.14 -13.81 -14.37
CA PRO A 101 -21.07 -13.44 -12.96
C PRO A 101 -20.17 -12.22 -12.74
N CYS A 102 -20.51 -11.36 -11.80
CA CYS A 102 -19.72 -10.17 -11.50
C CYS A 102 -18.35 -10.54 -10.89
N ILE A 103 -17.38 -9.64 -11.03
CA ILE A 103 -16.11 -9.73 -10.29
C ILE A 103 -16.31 -8.97 -8.97
N LEU A 104 -16.52 -9.70 -7.88
CA LEU A 104 -16.93 -9.17 -6.57
C LEU A 104 -15.83 -8.31 -5.93
N TRP A 105 -16.18 -7.41 -4.99
CA TRP A 105 -15.22 -6.52 -4.32
C TRP A 105 -13.99 -7.24 -3.76
N MET A 106 -14.16 -8.34 -3.03
CA MET A 106 -13.09 -9.12 -2.40
C MET A 106 -12.25 -9.99 -3.36
N ASP A 107 -12.56 -9.96 -4.65
CA ASP A 107 -11.86 -10.74 -5.67
C ASP A 107 -10.47 -10.15 -5.95
N MET A 108 -9.46 -11.02 -5.91
CA MET A 108 -8.04 -10.68 -6.06
C MET A 108 -7.45 -11.13 -7.40
N ARG A 109 -8.25 -11.61 -8.36
CA ARG A 109 -7.75 -12.11 -9.65
C ARG A 109 -7.02 -11.05 -10.47
N ALA A 110 -7.29 -9.77 -10.21
CA ALA A 110 -6.67 -8.63 -10.88
C ALA A 110 -5.36 -8.14 -10.21
N ALA A 111 -4.76 -8.94 -9.32
CA ALA A 111 -3.54 -8.58 -8.60
C ALA A 111 -2.34 -8.32 -9.52
N GLU A 112 -2.23 -8.98 -10.67
CA GLU A 112 -1.16 -8.66 -11.64
C GLU A 112 -1.37 -7.28 -12.28
N GLN A 113 -2.62 -6.92 -12.54
CA GLN A 113 -2.99 -5.66 -13.17
C GLN A 113 -2.76 -4.46 -12.24
N THR A 114 -2.73 -4.63 -10.91
CA THR A 114 -2.46 -3.52 -9.98
C THR A 114 -1.07 -2.92 -10.19
N GLU A 115 -0.07 -3.76 -10.44
CA GLU A 115 1.29 -3.32 -10.74
C GLU A 115 1.36 -2.56 -12.07
N GLN A 116 0.59 -3.01 -13.07
CA GLN A 116 0.48 -2.31 -14.36
C GLN A 116 -0.17 -0.94 -14.18
N VAL A 117 -1.25 -0.85 -13.38
CA VAL A 117 -1.92 0.42 -13.05
C VAL A 117 -0.96 1.35 -12.31
N LEU A 118 -0.25 0.85 -11.30
CA LEU A 118 0.71 1.64 -10.52
C LEU A 118 1.88 2.15 -11.40
N ALA A 119 2.42 1.30 -12.28
CA ALA A 119 3.52 1.64 -13.18
C ALA A 119 3.22 2.77 -14.16
N THR A 120 1.95 3.13 -14.37
CA THR A 120 1.57 4.26 -15.24
C THR A 120 2.00 5.63 -14.70
N GLY A 121 2.25 5.73 -13.40
CA GLY A 121 2.57 6.98 -12.70
C GLY A 121 1.54 8.09 -12.96
N ASP A 122 0.29 7.72 -13.23
CA ASP A 122 -0.74 8.68 -13.63
C ASP A 122 -1.21 9.56 -12.47
N VAL A 123 -1.62 10.81 -12.77
CA VAL A 123 -2.12 11.75 -11.76
C VAL A 123 -3.37 11.22 -11.05
N ALA A 124 -4.16 10.37 -11.71
CA ALA A 124 -5.31 9.71 -11.13
C ALA A 124 -4.95 8.83 -9.91
N LEU A 125 -3.69 8.41 -9.78
CA LEU A 125 -3.17 7.66 -8.64
C LEU A 125 -2.89 8.54 -7.41
N ARG A 126 -3.21 9.84 -7.43
CA ARG A 126 -3.04 10.74 -6.26
C ARG A 126 -3.72 10.19 -5.00
N VAL A 127 -4.86 9.51 -5.16
CA VAL A 127 -5.60 8.87 -4.06
C VAL A 127 -4.90 7.62 -3.51
N ASN A 128 -3.95 7.04 -4.25
CA ASN A 128 -3.16 5.88 -3.84
C ASN A 128 -1.81 6.32 -3.26
N SER A 129 -1.80 6.78 -2.01
CA SER A 129 -0.59 7.27 -1.32
C SER A 129 0.17 8.34 -2.11
N ASN A 130 -0.54 9.28 -2.74
CA ASN A 130 0.04 10.30 -3.62
C ASN A 130 0.86 9.70 -4.79
N GLY A 131 0.32 8.67 -5.44
CA GLY A 131 0.95 7.96 -6.55
C GLY A 131 1.99 6.92 -6.16
N ALA A 132 2.33 6.79 -4.87
CA ALA A 132 3.28 5.78 -4.39
C ALA A 132 2.66 4.38 -4.29
N GLY A 133 1.34 4.26 -4.39
CA GLY A 133 0.64 3.00 -4.30
C GLY A 133 0.47 2.49 -2.86
N PRO A 134 0.06 1.22 -2.73
CA PRO A 134 -0.32 0.30 -3.78
C PRO A 134 -1.68 0.67 -4.40
N VAL A 135 -1.94 0.07 -5.55
CA VAL A 135 -3.29 0.00 -6.13
C VAL A 135 -3.91 -1.32 -5.65
N SER A 136 -5.18 -1.32 -5.25
CA SER A 136 -5.87 -2.55 -4.83
C SER A 136 -6.46 -3.28 -6.04
N ALA A 137 -6.37 -4.62 -6.06
CA ALA A 137 -6.98 -5.46 -7.09
C ALA A 137 -8.51 -5.38 -7.06
N GLU A 138 -9.06 -4.89 -5.95
CA GLU A 138 -10.48 -4.73 -5.72
C GLU A 138 -11.11 -3.62 -6.58
N TRP A 139 -10.31 -2.72 -7.16
CA TRP A 139 -10.78 -1.49 -7.82
C TRP A 139 -11.20 -1.70 -9.28
N MET A 140 -11.99 -0.77 -9.82
CA MET A 140 -12.62 -0.88 -11.14
C MET A 140 -11.61 -1.04 -12.26
N VAL A 141 -10.57 -0.19 -12.27
CA VAL A 141 -9.58 -0.14 -13.37
C VAL A 141 -8.78 -1.45 -13.47
N PRO A 142 -8.19 -2.01 -12.38
CA PRO A 142 -7.57 -3.34 -12.42
C PRO A 142 -8.51 -4.46 -12.90
N LYS A 143 -9.75 -4.51 -12.40
CA LYS A 143 -10.73 -5.56 -12.79
C LYS A 143 -11.14 -5.47 -14.25
N ALA A 144 -11.37 -4.26 -14.76
CA ALA A 144 -11.68 -4.03 -16.17
C ALA A 144 -10.48 -4.37 -17.07
N LEU A 145 -9.25 -4.05 -16.65
CA LEU A 145 -8.03 -4.43 -17.36
C LEU A 145 -7.87 -5.95 -17.41
N TRP A 146 -8.14 -6.64 -16.29
CA TRP A 146 -8.14 -8.09 -16.23
C TRP A 146 -9.16 -8.67 -17.21
N LEU A 147 -10.39 -8.13 -17.25
CA LEU A 147 -11.44 -8.58 -18.17
C LEU A 147 -11.00 -8.42 -19.62
N LYS A 148 -10.38 -7.28 -19.98
CA LYS A 148 -9.85 -7.04 -21.31
C LYS A 148 -8.73 -8.02 -21.70
N GLN A 149 -7.78 -8.27 -20.80
CA GLN A 149 -6.62 -9.12 -21.08
C GLN A 149 -6.97 -10.62 -21.10
N ASN A 150 -7.83 -11.06 -20.18
CA ASN A 150 -8.10 -12.48 -19.95
C ASN A 150 -9.40 -12.97 -20.59
N ARG A 151 -10.36 -12.07 -20.85
CA ARG A 151 -11.64 -12.38 -21.50
C ARG A 151 -11.97 -11.36 -22.62
N PRO A 152 -11.06 -11.16 -23.59
CA PRO A 152 -11.19 -10.12 -24.61
C PRO A 152 -12.50 -10.19 -25.40
N GLU A 153 -13.01 -11.40 -25.69
CA GLU A 153 -14.29 -11.59 -26.38
C GLU A 153 -15.49 -11.08 -25.57
N LEU A 154 -15.49 -11.32 -24.24
CA LEU A 154 -16.55 -10.80 -23.36
C LEU A 154 -16.44 -9.28 -23.22
N PHE A 155 -15.21 -8.76 -23.04
CA PHE A 155 -14.98 -7.32 -22.97
C PHE A 155 -15.44 -6.61 -24.26
N ALA A 156 -15.19 -7.20 -25.42
CA ALA A 156 -15.66 -6.68 -26.70
C ALA A 156 -17.19 -6.70 -26.81
N ARG A 157 -17.84 -7.79 -26.40
CA ARG A 157 -19.31 -7.95 -26.40
C ARG A 157 -20.02 -7.07 -25.37
N ALA A 158 -19.37 -6.71 -24.27
CA ALA A 158 -19.94 -5.86 -23.24
C ALA A 158 -20.27 -4.48 -23.82
N ALA A 159 -21.54 -4.14 -23.94
CA ALA A 159 -21.96 -2.80 -24.31
C ALA A 159 -21.76 -1.84 -23.12
N LYS A 160 -21.92 -2.36 -21.90
CA LYS A 160 -21.83 -1.61 -20.65
C LYS A 160 -20.90 -2.32 -19.67
N VAL A 161 -20.08 -1.54 -18.97
CA VAL A 161 -19.28 -2.00 -17.83
C VAL A 161 -19.58 -1.03 -16.69
N CYS A 162 -20.01 -1.54 -15.54
CA CYS A 162 -20.45 -0.70 -14.42
C CYS A 162 -20.24 -1.40 -13.09
N GLU A 163 -20.70 -0.80 -11.99
CA GLU A 163 -20.75 -1.45 -10.68
C GLU A 163 -22.12 -2.01 -10.32
N TYR A 164 -22.16 -2.76 -9.21
CA TYR A 164 -23.37 -3.24 -8.55
C TYR A 164 -24.40 -2.10 -8.38
N GLN A 165 -23.99 -0.94 -7.85
CA GLN A 165 -24.86 0.22 -7.69
C GLN A 165 -25.57 0.64 -8.97
N ASP A 166 -24.83 0.69 -10.07
CA ASP A 166 -25.31 1.18 -11.37
C ASP A 166 -26.25 0.15 -12.01
N TYR A 167 -25.94 -1.14 -11.87
CA TYR A 167 -26.80 -2.23 -12.30
C TYR A 167 -28.15 -2.19 -11.57
N VAL A 168 -28.16 -2.03 -10.26
CA VAL A 168 -29.39 -1.93 -9.47
C VAL A 168 -30.24 -0.75 -9.91
N ASN A 169 -29.64 0.43 -10.09
CA ASN A 169 -30.36 1.60 -10.58
C ASN A 169 -30.93 1.41 -11.99
N LEU A 170 -30.19 0.72 -12.87
CA LEU A 170 -30.67 0.35 -14.20
C LEU A 170 -31.89 -0.57 -14.11
N LYS A 171 -31.90 -1.57 -13.23
CA LYS A 171 -33.06 -2.46 -13.03
C LYS A 171 -34.27 -1.74 -12.43
N LEU A 172 -34.04 -0.80 -11.51
CA LEU A 172 -35.11 -0.04 -10.85
C LEU A 172 -35.77 0.97 -11.81
N THR A 173 -34.97 1.64 -12.64
CA THR A 173 -35.42 2.84 -13.36
C THR A 173 -35.33 2.75 -14.89
N GLY A 174 -34.55 1.82 -15.43
CA GLY A 174 -34.17 1.79 -16.84
C GLY A 174 -33.10 2.82 -17.22
N ARG A 175 -32.64 3.67 -16.30
CA ARG A 175 -31.60 4.67 -16.55
C ARG A 175 -30.22 4.10 -16.25
N TYR A 176 -29.29 4.24 -17.19
CA TYR A 176 -27.89 3.87 -17.02
C TYR A 176 -27.06 5.09 -16.58
N CYS A 177 -26.76 5.18 -15.27
CA CYS A 177 -25.98 6.25 -14.68
C CYS A 177 -25.05 5.71 -13.59
N ALA A 178 -23.94 6.41 -13.34
CA ALA A 178 -22.99 6.08 -12.30
C ALA A 178 -23.30 6.84 -11.00
N SER A 179 -23.01 6.22 -9.85
CA SER A 179 -22.93 6.96 -8.59
C SER A 179 -21.67 7.83 -8.54
N ALA A 180 -21.82 9.11 -8.16
CA ALA A 180 -20.69 9.99 -7.89
C ALA A 180 -19.77 9.45 -6.78
N ASN A 181 -20.34 8.72 -5.81
CA ASN A 181 -19.56 8.04 -4.78
C ASN A 181 -18.63 6.99 -5.40
N ASN A 182 -19.18 5.98 -6.10
CA ASN A 182 -18.42 4.85 -6.62
C ASN A 182 -17.31 5.30 -7.59
N VAL A 183 -17.60 6.24 -8.48
CA VAL A 183 -16.60 6.73 -9.44
C VAL A 183 -15.43 7.46 -8.74
N ALA A 184 -15.72 8.23 -7.68
CA ALA A 184 -14.70 8.92 -6.91
C ALA A 184 -13.82 7.95 -6.11
N VAL A 185 -14.42 6.95 -5.44
CA VAL A 185 -13.69 6.11 -4.47
C VAL A 185 -12.83 5.02 -5.11
N ARG A 186 -13.27 4.42 -6.24
CA ARG A 186 -12.67 3.19 -6.78
C ARG A 186 -12.49 3.15 -8.29
N TRP A 187 -12.89 4.19 -9.02
CA TRP A 187 -12.70 4.28 -10.48
C TRP A 187 -11.59 5.26 -10.89
N HIS A 188 -10.92 5.87 -9.90
CA HIS A 188 -9.89 6.89 -10.07
C HIS A 188 -10.39 8.15 -10.82
N PHE A 189 -11.67 8.51 -10.70
CA PHE A 189 -12.13 9.77 -11.26
C PHE A 189 -11.40 10.94 -10.58
N VAL A 190 -11.08 11.95 -11.39
CA VAL A 190 -10.43 13.18 -10.96
C VAL A 190 -11.40 14.32 -11.25
N ASP A 191 -11.82 15.03 -10.21
CA ASP A 191 -12.74 16.18 -10.28
C ASP A 191 -14.02 15.85 -11.07
N GLY A 192 -14.59 14.68 -10.79
CA GLY A 192 -15.81 14.17 -11.43
C GLY A 192 -15.63 13.69 -12.87
N LYS A 193 -14.39 13.61 -13.38
CA LYS A 193 -14.09 13.18 -14.76
C LYS A 193 -13.38 11.82 -14.80
N PRO A 194 -13.64 11.01 -15.85
CA PRO A 194 -12.98 9.73 -16.01
C PRO A 194 -11.46 9.90 -16.22
N PRO A 195 -10.63 8.96 -15.71
CA PRO A 195 -9.17 9.01 -15.83
C PRO A 195 -8.70 8.60 -17.23
N THR A 196 -9.00 9.40 -18.25
CA THR A 196 -8.73 9.07 -19.66
C THR A 196 -7.25 8.85 -19.96
N SER A 197 -6.34 9.60 -19.32
CA SER A 197 -4.89 9.41 -19.44
C SER A 197 -4.43 8.05 -18.92
N LEU A 198 -4.94 7.64 -17.75
CA LEU A 198 -4.67 6.33 -17.15
C LEU A 198 -5.15 5.22 -18.09
N LEU A 199 -6.38 5.31 -18.59
CA LEU A 199 -6.94 4.32 -19.51
C LEU A 199 -6.15 4.24 -20.82
N ALA A 200 -5.69 5.37 -21.36
CA ALA A 200 -4.87 5.40 -22.56
C ALA A 200 -3.50 4.72 -22.35
N LYS A 201 -2.83 4.99 -21.21
CA LYS A 201 -1.55 4.35 -20.85
C LYS A 201 -1.66 2.84 -20.67
N LEU A 202 -2.81 2.37 -20.18
CA LEU A 202 -3.12 0.94 -20.04
C LEU A 202 -3.67 0.31 -21.35
N GLY A 203 -3.73 1.11 -22.42
CA GLY A 203 -4.21 0.66 -23.72
C GLY A 203 -5.69 0.28 -23.75
N MET A 204 -6.55 0.84 -22.88
CA MET A 204 -7.99 0.54 -22.80
C MET A 204 -8.90 1.79 -22.82
N PRO A 205 -8.71 2.75 -23.76
CA PRO A 205 -9.53 3.96 -23.84
C PRO A 205 -11.03 3.67 -24.05
N GLU A 206 -11.38 2.56 -24.70
CA GLU A 206 -12.76 2.16 -24.96
C GLU A 206 -13.56 1.82 -23.70
N LEU A 207 -12.91 1.60 -22.55
CA LEU A 207 -13.60 1.41 -21.29
C LEU A 207 -14.43 2.65 -20.91
N ALA A 208 -13.91 3.85 -21.21
CA ALA A 208 -14.63 5.09 -20.96
C ALA A 208 -15.95 5.19 -21.77
N GLU A 209 -16.04 4.49 -22.90
CA GLU A 209 -17.27 4.40 -23.72
C GLU A 209 -18.28 3.40 -23.16
N LYS A 210 -17.82 2.38 -22.43
CA LYS A 210 -18.66 1.36 -21.80
C LYS A 210 -19.19 1.81 -20.43
N TRP A 211 -18.52 2.76 -19.77
CA TRP A 211 -18.98 3.35 -18.50
C TRP A 211 -20.22 4.24 -18.68
N PRO A 212 -21.04 4.42 -17.62
CA PRO A 212 -22.11 5.41 -17.65
C PRO A 212 -21.55 6.82 -17.90
N LYS A 213 -22.25 7.59 -18.73
CA LYS A 213 -21.85 8.97 -19.07
C LYS A 213 -22.41 10.00 -18.09
N ASP A 214 -23.57 9.70 -17.51
CA ASP A 214 -24.19 10.48 -16.47
C ASP A 214 -23.70 10.03 -15.10
N VAL A 215 -23.35 10.98 -14.24
CA VAL A 215 -22.96 10.74 -12.85
C VAL A 215 -23.97 11.46 -11.94
N VAL A 216 -24.56 10.75 -10.99
CA VAL A 216 -25.58 11.29 -10.07
C VAL A 216 -25.02 11.32 -8.64
N GLN A 217 -25.27 12.43 -7.93
CA GLN A 217 -24.89 12.59 -6.52
C GLN A 217 -25.81 11.78 -5.60
N MET A 218 -25.28 11.29 -4.47
CA MET A 218 -26.09 10.56 -3.49
C MET A 218 -27.25 11.42 -2.98
N GLY A 219 -28.43 10.81 -2.86
CA GLY A 219 -29.66 11.49 -2.41
C GLY A 219 -30.41 12.24 -3.51
N HIS A 220 -29.79 12.50 -4.66
CA HIS A 220 -30.53 13.00 -5.83
C HIS A 220 -31.35 11.87 -6.47
N ALA A 221 -32.49 12.21 -7.06
CA ALA A 221 -33.30 11.26 -7.79
C ALA A 221 -32.60 10.80 -9.08
N VAL A 222 -32.43 9.49 -9.24
CA VAL A 222 -31.97 8.88 -10.49
C VAL A 222 -33.05 9.02 -11.56
N ALA A 223 -34.24 8.50 -11.25
CA ALA A 223 -35.45 8.54 -12.05
C ALA A 223 -36.62 7.97 -11.22
N PRO A 224 -37.87 8.14 -11.67
CA PRO A 224 -39.00 7.44 -11.07
C PRO A 224 -38.87 5.92 -11.19
N LEU A 225 -39.38 5.18 -10.21
CA LEU A 225 -39.45 3.72 -10.22
C LEU A 225 -40.26 3.25 -11.44
N SER A 226 -39.67 2.39 -12.26
CA SER A 226 -40.31 1.88 -13.47
C SER A 226 -41.50 0.97 -13.14
N GLU A 227 -42.44 0.80 -14.06
CA GLU A 227 -43.59 -0.10 -13.88
C GLU A 227 -43.16 -1.55 -13.61
N ALA A 228 -42.14 -2.04 -14.32
CA ALA A 228 -41.60 -3.39 -14.13
C ALA A 228 -40.96 -3.56 -12.74
N ALA A 229 -40.20 -2.56 -12.29
CA ALA A 229 -39.61 -2.57 -10.95
C ALA A 229 -40.67 -2.46 -9.85
N ALA A 230 -41.68 -1.62 -10.03
CA ALA A 230 -42.80 -1.47 -9.10
C ALA A 230 -43.56 -2.80 -8.91
N ALA A 231 -43.89 -3.47 -10.02
CA ALA A 231 -44.52 -4.79 -9.99
C ALA A 231 -43.64 -5.85 -9.29
N HIS A 232 -42.32 -5.82 -9.53
CA HIS A 232 -41.38 -6.71 -8.87
C HIS A 232 -41.26 -6.41 -7.37
N LEU A 233 -41.12 -5.16 -6.95
CA LEU A 233 -40.91 -4.82 -5.54
C LEU A 233 -42.21 -4.82 -4.71
N GLY A 234 -43.38 -4.84 -5.36
CA GLY A 234 -44.65 -4.63 -4.67
C GLY A 234 -44.78 -3.21 -4.14
N LEU A 235 -44.38 -2.22 -4.95
CA LEU A 235 -44.45 -0.79 -4.66
C LEU A 235 -45.24 -0.06 -5.75
N ASP A 236 -45.59 1.21 -5.50
CA ASP A 236 -46.25 2.04 -6.51
C ASP A 236 -45.22 2.53 -7.55
N ALA A 237 -45.58 2.48 -8.83
CA ALA A 237 -44.75 3.04 -9.88
C ALA A 237 -44.66 4.56 -9.77
N GLY A 238 -43.54 5.13 -10.20
CA GLY A 238 -43.36 6.58 -10.22
C GLY A 238 -42.81 7.21 -8.94
N ILE A 239 -42.73 6.47 -7.83
CA ILE A 239 -42.01 6.96 -6.65
C ILE A 239 -40.52 7.19 -7.00
N PRO A 240 -39.85 8.21 -6.46
CA PRO A 240 -38.46 8.48 -6.76
C PRO A 240 -37.53 7.36 -6.26
N VAL A 241 -36.58 6.98 -7.12
CA VAL A 241 -35.43 6.16 -6.76
C VAL A 241 -34.25 7.09 -6.52
N ALA A 242 -33.75 7.14 -5.29
CA ALA A 242 -32.59 7.94 -4.94
C ALA A 242 -31.29 7.24 -5.34
N GLN A 243 -30.29 8.01 -5.75
CA GLN A 243 -28.95 7.50 -5.99
C GLN A 243 -28.30 7.13 -4.65
N GLY A 244 -27.89 5.86 -4.51
CA GLY A 244 -27.04 5.38 -3.43
C GLY A 244 -25.57 5.34 -3.83
N GLY A 245 -24.78 4.56 -3.10
CA GLY A 245 -23.35 4.40 -3.35
C GLY A 245 -22.79 3.20 -2.60
N ALA A 246 -21.48 3.21 -2.37
CA ALA A 246 -20.81 2.25 -1.51
C ALA A 246 -21.44 2.25 -0.10
N ASP A 247 -21.82 1.06 0.36
CA ASP A 247 -22.41 0.77 1.67
C ASP A 247 -21.75 1.55 2.83
N ALA A 248 -20.42 1.59 2.89
CA ALA A 248 -19.67 2.29 3.93
C ALA A 248 -19.85 3.82 3.90
N PHE A 249 -20.02 4.41 2.71
CA PHE A 249 -20.25 5.84 2.56
C PHE A 249 -21.71 6.20 2.79
N VAL A 250 -22.64 5.33 2.40
CA VAL A 250 -24.06 5.49 2.76
C VAL A 250 -24.24 5.32 4.27
N ALA A 251 -23.49 4.42 4.91
CA ALA A 251 -23.44 4.32 6.37
C ALA A 251 -22.97 5.61 7.04
N MET A 252 -22.08 6.41 6.42
CA MET A 252 -21.73 7.73 6.95
C MET A 252 -22.97 8.65 7.05
N VAL A 253 -23.90 8.56 6.09
CA VAL A 253 -25.17 9.30 6.13
C VAL A 253 -26.03 8.78 7.29
N GLY A 254 -26.18 7.46 7.43
CA GLY A 254 -26.94 6.85 8.53
C GLY A 254 -26.32 7.04 9.92
N LEU A 255 -25.02 7.36 10.01
CA LEU A 255 -24.32 7.74 11.23
C LEU A 255 -24.34 9.24 11.50
N GLY A 256 -24.83 10.05 10.56
CA GLY A 256 -24.80 11.50 10.62
C GLY A 256 -23.39 12.11 10.54
N THR A 257 -22.43 11.39 9.96
CA THR A 257 -21.05 11.84 9.71
C THR A 257 -20.93 12.43 8.30
N VAL A 258 -21.57 13.57 8.07
CA VAL A 258 -21.64 14.22 6.74
C VAL A 258 -20.96 15.60 6.69
N ARG A 259 -20.40 16.07 7.80
CA ARG A 259 -19.80 17.41 7.95
C ARG A 259 -18.31 17.33 8.29
N PRO A 260 -17.49 18.31 7.85
CA PRO A 260 -16.07 18.36 8.17
C PRO A 260 -15.77 18.17 9.67
N GLY A 261 -14.68 17.46 9.97
CA GLY A 261 -14.25 17.14 11.35
C GLY A 261 -14.92 15.90 11.95
N GLN A 262 -15.99 15.38 11.34
CA GLN A 262 -16.63 14.12 11.73
C GLN A 262 -15.95 12.92 11.07
N LEU A 263 -15.83 11.82 11.82
CA LEU A 263 -15.30 10.56 11.33
C LEU A 263 -16.25 9.39 11.66
N ALA A 264 -16.56 8.57 10.66
CA ALA A 264 -17.20 7.28 10.86
C ALA A 264 -16.12 6.20 11.09
N LEU A 265 -16.31 5.41 12.14
CA LEU A 265 -15.53 4.20 12.40
C LEU A 265 -16.43 2.99 12.22
N ILE A 266 -16.33 2.35 11.06
CA ILE A 266 -17.13 1.17 10.73
C ILE A 266 -16.33 -0.08 11.13
N THR A 267 -16.87 -0.84 12.08
CA THR A 267 -16.17 -1.95 12.73
C THR A 267 -16.77 -3.31 12.37
N GLY A 268 -15.93 -4.25 11.98
CA GLY A 268 -16.32 -5.61 11.63
C GLY A 268 -15.14 -6.56 11.74
N SER A 269 -14.99 -7.47 10.76
CA SER A 269 -13.75 -8.25 10.61
C SER A 269 -12.51 -7.34 10.48
N SER A 270 -12.70 -6.21 9.77
CA SER A 270 -11.76 -5.11 9.58
C SER A 270 -12.31 -3.81 10.22
N HIS A 271 -11.49 -2.77 10.34
CA HIS A 271 -11.98 -1.41 10.64
C HIS A 271 -11.77 -0.52 9.41
N LEU A 272 -12.75 0.34 9.17
CA LEU A 272 -12.69 1.40 8.18
C LEU A 272 -12.91 2.75 8.85
N HIS A 273 -12.02 3.70 8.54
CA HIS A 273 -12.02 5.06 9.06
C HIS A 273 -12.36 6.00 7.90
N LEU A 274 -13.54 6.61 7.92
CA LEU A 274 -13.97 7.56 6.89
C LEU A 274 -14.19 8.93 7.52
N GLY A 275 -13.33 9.88 7.19
CA GLY A 275 -13.35 11.23 7.73
C GLY A 275 -13.80 12.26 6.70
N VAL A 276 -14.70 13.17 7.06
CA VAL A 276 -15.06 14.30 6.20
C VAL A 276 -14.11 15.46 6.47
N THR A 277 -13.49 16.00 5.42
CA THR A 277 -12.42 17.00 5.49
C THR A 277 -12.89 18.34 4.91
N GLU A 278 -12.30 19.46 5.33
CA GLU A 278 -12.63 20.78 4.76
C GLU A 278 -12.06 20.97 3.35
N GLY A 279 -10.97 20.27 3.04
CA GLY A 279 -10.25 20.39 1.78
C GLY A 279 -9.53 19.11 1.39
N GLU A 280 -9.03 19.11 0.15
CA GLU A 280 -8.31 18.00 -0.46
C GLU A 280 -6.90 17.86 0.12
N PHE A 281 -6.44 16.63 0.35
CA PHE A 281 -5.04 16.33 0.61
C PHE A 281 -4.67 14.91 0.16
N HIS A 282 -3.39 14.75 -0.17
CA HIS A 282 -2.79 13.46 -0.56
C HIS A 282 -1.45 13.30 0.15
N GLY A 283 -1.19 12.10 0.65
CA GLY A 283 0.03 11.81 1.42
C GLY A 283 0.37 10.33 1.40
N ARG A 284 1.63 10.01 1.70
CA ARG A 284 2.06 8.61 1.83
C ARG A 284 1.45 7.97 3.07
N GLY A 285 0.98 6.73 2.93
CA GLY A 285 0.46 5.94 4.04
C GLY A 285 -1.00 6.20 4.38
N ILE A 286 -1.70 6.99 3.56
CA ILE A 286 -3.15 7.21 3.61
C ILE A 286 -3.72 7.02 2.22
N TRP A 287 -5.01 6.68 2.13
CA TRP A 287 -5.73 6.91 0.90
C TRP A 287 -6.10 8.39 0.85
N GLY A 288 -5.71 9.06 -0.23
CA GLY A 288 -5.94 10.48 -0.41
C GLY A 288 -7.43 10.81 -0.40
N THR A 289 -7.77 12.08 -0.29
CA THR A 289 -9.17 12.50 -0.20
C THR A 289 -9.94 12.22 -1.49
N TYR A 290 -11.09 11.56 -1.37
CA TYR A 290 -12.06 11.38 -2.44
C TYR A 290 -12.96 12.60 -2.55
N SER A 291 -12.89 13.28 -3.70
CA SER A 291 -13.68 14.47 -3.99
C SER A 291 -15.06 14.12 -4.53
N GLY A 292 -16.10 14.76 -4.01
CA GLY A 292 -17.50 14.55 -4.39
C GLY A 292 -18.06 13.19 -3.99
N ALA A 293 -17.40 12.49 -3.06
CA ALA A 293 -17.69 11.10 -2.73
C ALA A 293 -18.81 10.92 -1.68
N LEU A 294 -19.28 11.97 -1.00
CA LEU A 294 -20.32 11.87 0.04
C LEU A 294 -21.58 12.66 -0.33
N VAL A 295 -21.82 13.80 0.33
CA VAL A 295 -22.99 14.66 0.11
C VAL A 295 -22.51 15.94 -0.56
N GLY A 296 -22.93 16.12 -1.82
CA GLY A 296 -22.61 17.29 -2.62
C GLY A 296 -21.23 17.22 -3.29
N GLU A 297 -21.11 17.94 -4.39
CA GLU A 297 -19.95 17.88 -5.31
C GLU A 297 -18.63 18.34 -4.69
N ARG A 298 -18.68 19.08 -3.57
CA ARG A 298 -17.51 19.61 -2.88
C ARG A 298 -17.07 18.76 -1.68
N SER A 299 -17.82 17.72 -1.33
CA SER A 299 -17.46 16.85 -0.21
C SER A 299 -16.07 16.25 -0.41
N GLN A 300 -15.28 16.20 0.65
CA GLN A 300 -13.95 15.60 0.66
C GLN A 300 -13.92 14.54 1.75
N VAL A 301 -13.60 13.30 1.39
CA VAL A 301 -13.56 12.18 2.34
C VAL A 301 -12.20 11.52 2.32
N VAL A 302 -11.53 11.47 3.47
CA VAL A 302 -10.31 10.69 3.66
C VAL A 302 -10.67 9.29 4.14
N GLU A 303 -9.89 8.29 3.70
CA GLU A 303 -10.07 6.90 4.10
C GLU A 303 -8.80 6.32 4.72
N GLY A 304 -8.98 5.56 5.80
CA GLY A 304 -7.97 4.69 6.38
C GLY A 304 -8.57 3.32 6.70
N GLY A 305 -7.71 2.31 6.84
CA GLY A 305 -8.19 0.97 7.15
C GLY A 305 -7.21 0.13 7.96
N GLN A 306 -7.75 -0.75 8.80
CA GLN A 306 -7.03 -1.83 9.47
C GLN A 306 -7.57 -3.18 8.96
N THR A 307 -6.69 -4.06 8.46
CA THR A 307 -7.10 -5.29 7.75
C THR A 307 -7.73 -6.32 8.68
N SER A 308 -7.08 -6.62 9.80
CA SER A 308 -7.51 -7.66 10.75
C SER A 308 -7.75 -7.07 12.13
N THR A 309 -9.01 -7.02 12.57
CA THR A 309 -9.40 -6.38 13.83
C THR A 309 -10.39 -7.24 14.61
N GLY A 310 -11.70 -7.16 14.33
CA GLY A 310 -12.67 -8.11 14.88
C GLY A 310 -12.37 -9.56 14.48
N SER A 311 -11.71 -9.77 13.34
CA SER A 311 -11.17 -11.09 12.97
C SER A 311 -10.09 -11.59 13.93
N VAL A 312 -9.26 -10.71 14.49
CA VAL A 312 -8.25 -11.07 15.51
C VAL A 312 -8.92 -11.40 16.83
N VAL A 313 -9.96 -10.64 17.21
CA VAL A 313 -10.79 -10.93 18.39
C VAL A 313 -11.46 -12.30 18.25
N ASN A 314 -12.03 -12.61 17.09
CA ASN A 314 -12.66 -13.90 16.81
C ASN A 314 -11.64 -15.05 16.73
N TRP A 315 -10.48 -14.82 16.11
CA TRP A 315 -9.36 -15.77 16.09
C TRP A 315 -8.95 -16.14 17.52
N PHE A 316 -8.83 -15.16 18.40
CA PHE A 316 -8.49 -15.39 19.80
C PHE A 316 -9.56 -16.21 20.55
N LYS A 317 -10.84 -15.91 20.33
CA LYS A 317 -11.96 -16.71 20.85
C LYS A 317 -11.84 -18.18 20.43
N THR A 318 -11.65 -18.42 19.14
CA THR A 318 -11.49 -19.78 18.57
C THR A 318 -10.28 -20.49 19.16
N MET A 319 -9.13 -19.82 19.25
CA MET A 319 -7.91 -20.36 19.85
C MET A 319 -8.10 -20.78 21.32
N CYS A 320 -8.99 -20.09 22.05
CA CYS A 320 -9.31 -20.40 23.44
C CYS A 320 -10.42 -21.46 23.60
N GLY A 321 -10.96 -22.01 22.51
CA GLY A 321 -12.14 -22.88 22.55
C GLY A 321 -13.39 -22.18 23.09
N GLY A 322 -13.53 -20.87 22.88
CA GLY A 322 -14.60 -20.06 23.47
C GLY A 322 -15.97 -20.32 22.84
N GLY A 323 -16.97 -20.62 23.67
CA GLY A 323 -18.37 -20.81 23.26
C GLY A 323 -19.23 -19.55 23.39
N GLU A 324 -20.51 -19.74 23.68
CA GLU A 324 -21.41 -18.67 24.12
C GLU A 324 -20.93 -18.07 25.44
N GLY A 325 -21.16 -16.77 25.67
CA GLY A 325 -20.73 -16.04 26.87
C GLY A 325 -19.22 -15.77 26.97
N PHE A 326 -18.38 -16.29 26.07
CA PHE A 326 -16.93 -16.09 26.10
C PHE A 326 -16.54 -14.61 26.14
N TYR A 327 -17.20 -13.77 25.32
CA TYR A 327 -16.89 -12.35 25.24
C TYR A 327 -17.24 -11.63 26.54
N ASP A 328 -18.36 -11.94 27.18
CA ASP A 328 -18.76 -11.31 28.44
C ASP A 328 -17.75 -11.64 29.55
N GLU A 329 -17.37 -12.91 29.67
CA GLU A 329 -16.39 -13.38 30.65
C GLU A 329 -15.03 -12.69 30.47
N VAL A 330 -14.50 -12.70 29.23
CA VAL A 330 -13.17 -12.15 28.96
C VAL A 330 -13.15 -10.62 29.00
N ASN A 331 -14.25 -9.93 28.63
CA ASN A 331 -14.37 -8.48 28.81
C ASN A 331 -14.37 -8.12 30.30
N ALA A 332 -15.14 -8.82 31.14
CA ALA A 332 -15.17 -8.57 32.57
C ALA A 332 -13.77 -8.75 33.21
N ALA A 333 -13.06 -9.82 32.84
CA ALA A 333 -11.70 -10.05 33.32
C ALA A 333 -10.69 -9.01 32.78
N ALA A 334 -10.79 -8.65 31.50
CA ALA A 334 -9.91 -7.66 30.86
C ALA A 334 -10.13 -6.22 31.36
N ALA A 335 -11.34 -5.91 31.85
CA ALA A 335 -11.64 -4.60 32.46
C ALA A 335 -10.88 -4.36 33.77
N LEU A 336 -10.50 -5.42 34.49
CA LEU A 336 -9.72 -5.34 35.73
C LEU A 336 -8.22 -5.11 35.48
N ILE A 337 -7.75 -5.27 34.25
CA ILE A 337 -6.34 -5.09 33.88
C ILE A 337 -6.08 -3.60 33.61
N PRO A 338 -5.02 -3.01 34.19
CA PRO A 338 -4.73 -1.60 34.01
C PRO A 338 -4.36 -1.26 32.55
N PRO A 339 -4.57 0.00 32.11
CA PRO A 339 -4.12 0.51 30.83
C PRO A 339 -2.67 0.14 30.49
N GLY A 340 -2.43 -0.33 29.27
CA GLY A 340 -1.11 -0.76 28.80
C GLY A 340 -0.78 -2.21 29.12
N CYS A 341 -1.77 -2.98 29.56
CA CYS A 341 -1.75 -4.42 29.76
C CYS A 341 -0.47 -4.93 30.45
N GLU A 342 -0.02 -4.19 31.47
CA GLU A 342 1.17 -4.53 32.27
C GLU A 342 2.46 -4.74 31.46
N GLY A 343 2.58 -4.06 30.32
CA GLY A 343 3.73 -4.12 29.42
C GLY A 343 3.57 -5.08 28.24
N LEU A 344 2.43 -5.77 28.14
CA LEU A 344 2.09 -6.62 26.99
C LEU A 344 1.62 -5.76 25.81
N VAL A 345 2.22 -5.95 24.63
CA VAL A 345 1.87 -5.22 23.41
C VAL A 345 1.48 -6.20 22.31
N MET A 346 0.36 -5.95 21.65
CA MET A 346 -0.09 -6.67 20.46
C MET A 346 0.07 -5.79 19.22
N GLN A 347 0.85 -6.27 18.25
CA GLN A 347 0.76 -5.85 16.86
C GLN A 347 -0.29 -6.74 16.17
N GLU A 348 -1.43 -6.18 15.77
CA GLU A 348 -2.62 -6.93 15.31
C GLU A 348 -2.61 -7.34 13.83
N HIS A 349 -1.48 -7.16 13.14
CA HIS A 349 -1.34 -7.30 11.68
C HIS A 349 -1.38 -8.76 11.18
N LEU A 350 -2.27 -9.61 11.69
CA LEU A 350 -2.37 -11.03 11.33
C LEU A 350 -2.61 -11.23 9.82
N GLN A 351 -3.21 -10.25 9.14
CA GLN A 351 -3.42 -10.23 7.68
C GLN A 351 -2.72 -9.04 7.00
N GLY A 352 -1.55 -8.62 7.51
CA GLY A 352 -0.84 -7.45 6.99
C GLY A 352 -1.39 -6.13 7.53
N ASN A 353 -0.86 -5.02 7.02
CA ASN A 353 -1.28 -3.66 7.39
C ASN A 353 -1.61 -2.82 6.15
N ARG A 354 -2.77 -2.17 6.16
CA ARG A 354 -3.19 -1.18 5.15
C ARG A 354 -2.62 0.21 5.47
N THR A 355 -3.08 0.82 6.55
CA THR A 355 -2.72 2.20 6.95
C THR A 355 -2.09 2.17 8.36
N PRO A 356 -0.99 2.87 8.72
CA PRO A 356 0.06 3.58 8.00
C PRO A 356 0.80 3.01 6.81
N HIS A 357 1.15 1.74 7.02
CA HIS A 357 2.45 1.27 6.59
C HIS A 357 2.42 0.69 5.20
N VAL A 358 1.22 0.29 4.78
CA VAL A 358 0.96 -0.34 3.51
C VAL A 358 1.90 -1.52 3.25
N ASP A 359 1.98 -2.38 4.27
CA ASP A 359 2.86 -3.54 4.32
C ASP A 359 2.03 -4.83 4.38
N PRO A 360 1.76 -5.48 3.22
CA PRO A 360 1.00 -6.73 3.17
C PRO A 360 1.77 -7.91 3.79
N LEU A 361 3.09 -7.77 3.99
CA LEU A 361 3.94 -8.79 4.60
C LEU A 361 4.02 -8.65 6.12
N SER A 362 3.46 -7.60 6.72
CA SER A 362 3.42 -7.47 8.17
C SER A 362 2.64 -8.64 8.80
N ARG A 363 3.04 -9.08 9.98
CA ARG A 363 2.42 -10.20 10.70
C ARG A 363 2.21 -9.83 12.17
N GLY A 364 1.29 -10.57 12.80
CA GLY A 364 0.97 -10.38 14.21
C GLY A 364 2.17 -10.64 15.12
N VAL A 365 2.33 -9.82 16.16
CA VAL A 365 3.40 -9.96 17.17
C VAL A 365 2.82 -9.70 18.55
N VAL A 366 3.07 -10.61 19.48
CA VAL A 366 2.86 -10.36 20.91
C VAL A 366 4.22 -10.18 21.57
N SER A 367 4.49 -9.02 22.15
CA SER A 367 5.75 -8.72 22.85
C SER A 367 5.51 -8.40 24.33
N GLY A 368 6.48 -8.75 25.19
CA GLY A 368 6.39 -8.50 26.63
C GLY A 368 5.73 -9.61 27.46
N LEU A 369 5.57 -10.83 26.92
CA LEU A 369 5.01 -11.95 27.68
C LEU A 369 5.84 -12.31 28.91
N THR A 370 5.15 -12.60 30.02
CA THR A 370 5.71 -13.17 31.25
C THR A 370 4.76 -14.27 31.74
N LEU A 371 5.21 -15.12 32.67
CA LEU A 371 4.38 -16.17 33.25
C LEU A 371 3.18 -15.65 34.07
N ARG A 372 3.11 -14.33 34.34
CA ARG A 372 1.96 -13.68 34.98
C ARG A 372 0.78 -13.52 34.02
N HIS A 373 1.05 -13.39 32.72
CA HIS A 373 0.01 -13.06 31.73
C HIS A 373 -0.84 -14.28 31.41
N GLY A 374 -2.16 -14.06 31.37
CA GLY A 374 -3.17 -15.08 31.05
C GLY A 374 -4.10 -14.64 29.92
N ARG A 375 -5.18 -15.41 29.71
CA ARG A 375 -6.17 -15.19 28.64
C ARG A 375 -6.71 -13.76 28.59
N ALA A 376 -7.08 -13.20 29.74
CA ALA A 376 -7.60 -11.83 29.82
C ALA A 376 -6.57 -10.77 29.40
N HIS A 377 -5.27 -10.99 29.67
CA HIS A 377 -4.21 -10.07 29.27
C HIS A 377 -4.02 -10.07 27.75
N LEU A 378 -3.99 -11.26 27.13
CA LEU A 378 -3.91 -11.37 25.68
C LEU A 378 -5.11 -10.73 24.99
N TYR A 379 -6.33 -10.95 25.52
CA TYR A 379 -7.52 -10.30 25.00
C TYR A 379 -7.44 -8.77 25.14
N ARG A 380 -7.09 -8.26 26.32
CA ARG A 380 -6.92 -6.83 26.58
C ARG A 380 -5.88 -6.21 25.65
N SER A 381 -4.73 -6.86 25.46
CA SER A 381 -3.68 -6.36 24.57
C SER A 381 -4.13 -6.35 23.11
N ILE A 382 -4.99 -7.30 22.68
CA ILE A 382 -5.60 -7.26 21.34
C ILE A 382 -6.48 -6.01 21.18
N LEU A 383 -7.36 -5.74 22.14
CA LEU A 383 -8.22 -4.55 22.08
C LEU A 383 -7.38 -3.26 22.05
N GLU A 384 -6.39 -3.16 22.96
CA GLU A 384 -5.47 -2.02 23.01
C GLU A 384 -4.65 -1.88 21.72
N GLY A 385 -4.13 -2.99 21.15
CA GLY A 385 -3.40 -3.04 19.89
C GLY A 385 -4.22 -2.49 18.72
N ILE A 386 -5.47 -2.95 18.57
CA ILE A 386 -6.38 -2.45 17.54
C ILE A 386 -6.64 -0.95 17.74
N SER A 387 -6.85 -0.50 18.97
CA SER A 387 -7.03 0.93 19.28
C SER A 387 -5.76 1.76 19.04
N PHE A 388 -4.55 1.21 19.26
CA PHE A 388 -3.29 1.84 18.89
C PHE A 388 -3.15 1.96 17.37
N GLY A 389 -3.55 0.94 16.60
CA GLY A 389 -3.61 1.02 15.14
C GLY A 389 -4.56 2.12 14.67
N THR A 390 -5.75 2.26 15.26
CA THR A 390 -6.67 3.38 14.99
C THR A 390 -6.04 4.74 15.33
N ARG A 391 -5.39 4.88 16.49
CA ARG A 391 -4.68 6.13 16.85
C ARG A 391 -3.55 6.44 15.87
N LEU A 392 -2.84 5.43 15.40
CA LEU A 392 -1.77 5.59 14.42
C LEU A 392 -2.30 6.11 13.08
N ILE A 393 -3.48 5.67 12.66
CA ILE A 393 -4.19 6.22 11.49
C ILE A 393 -4.57 7.68 11.73
N PHE A 394 -5.10 8.01 12.90
CA PHE A 394 -5.42 9.42 13.24
C PHE A 394 -4.18 10.31 13.26
N ASP A 395 -3.04 9.82 13.77
CA ASP A 395 -1.78 10.55 13.72
C ASP A 395 -1.30 10.77 12.28
N ALA A 396 -1.47 9.79 11.38
CA ALA A 396 -1.15 9.93 9.97
C ALA A 396 -2.09 10.91 9.24
N MET A 397 -3.38 10.89 9.54
CA MET A 397 -4.35 11.88 9.06
C MET A 397 -4.00 13.29 9.55
N ARG A 398 -3.65 13.44 10.84
CA ARG A 398 -3.25 14.71 11.44
C ARG A 398 -2.01 15.29 10.76
N ALA A 399 -1.03 14.44 10.44
CA ALA A 399 0.18 14.85 9.73
C ALA A 399 -0.11 15.39 8.32
N ASN A 400 -1.28 15.10 7.74
CA ASN A 400 -1.73 15.58 6.44
C ASN A 400 -2.85 16.64 6.54
N GLY A 401 -3.11 17.19 7.73
CA GLY A 401 -4.03 18.32 7.91
C GLY A 401 -5.46 17.96 8.29
N TYR A 402 -5.77 16.68 8.59
CA TYR A 402 -7.09 16.28 9.07
C TYR A 402 -7.05 15.83 10.54
N LEU A 403 -7.85 16.49 11.38
CA LEU A 403 -8.02 16.16 12.78
C LEU A 403 -9.47 15.73 13.03
N PRO A 404 -9.74 14.45 13.36
CA PRO A 404 -11.09 14.06 13.77
C PRO A 404 -11.42 14.71 15.14
N GLU A 405 -12.54 15.41 15.21
CA GLU A 405 -13.05 16.03 16.45
C GLU A 405 -13.88 15.05 17.26
N SER A 406 -14.59 14.14 16.58
CA SER A 406 -15.35 13.06 17.18
C SER A 406 -15.47 11.89 16.23
N VAL A 407 -15.70 10.71 16.80
CA VAL A 407 -15.88 9.46 16.06
C VAL A 407 -17.30 8.95 16.28
N VAL A 408 -18.02 8.60 15.23
CA VAL A 408 -19.29 7.85 15.33
C VAL A 408 -19.01 6.42 14.92
N VAL A 409 -19.31 5.46 15.80
CA VAL A 409 -18.94 4.06 15.63
C VAL A 409 -20.13 3.23 15.19
N ALA A 410 -19.91 2.37 14.19
CA ALA A 410 -20.87 1.35 13.77
C ALA A 410 -20.27 -0.05 13.87
N GLY A 411 -21.15 -1.06 13.90
CA GLY A 411 -20.77 -2.46 13.78
C GLY A 411 -20.29 -3.13 15.07
N GLY A 412 -19.51 -4.20 14.96
CA GLY A 412 -19.33 -5.18 16.04
C GLY A 412 -18.72 -4.64 17.34
N ALA A 413 -17.89 -3.59 17.28
CA ALA A 413 -17.25 -3.00 18.45
C ALA A 413 -18.23 -2.28 19.37
N THR A 414 -19.40 -1.86 18.88
CA THR A 414 -20.41 -1.15 19.70
C THR A 414 -21.01 -2.01 20.80
N ARG A 415 -20.85 -3.33 20.72
CA ARG A 415 -21.30 -4.31 21.73
C ARG A 415 -20.35 -4.48 22.91
N SER A 416 -19.18 -3.82 22.92
CA SER A 416 -18.24 -3.86 24.05
C SER A 416 -17.95 -2.45 24.56
N ASP A 417 -18.51 -2.12 25.72
CA ASP A 417 -18.25 -0.86 26.41
C ASP A 417 -16.77 -0.69 26.77
N LEU A 418 -16.11 -1.79 27.18
CA LEU A 418 -14.68 -1.80 27.46
C LEU A 418 -13.88 -1.40 26.22
N TRP A 419 -14.17 -2.00 25.07
CA TRP A 419 -13.42 -1.75 23.86
C TRP A 419 -13.63 -0.32 23.35
N LEU A 420 -14.86 0.20 23.41
CA LEU A 420 -15.13 1.59 23.07
C LEU A 420 -14.44 2.57 24.02
N GLN A 421 -14.41 2.28 25.33
CA GLN A 421 -13.67 3.12 26.27
C GLN A 421 -12.16 3.09 26.00
N ILE A 422 -11.59 1.92 25.65
CA ILE A 422 -10.17 1.83 25.25
C ILE A 422 -9.91 2.66 23.99
N HIS A 423 -10.78 2.59 22.98
CA HIS A 423 -10.65 3.43 21.79
C HIS A 423 -10.66 4.92 22.12
N ALA A 424 -11.65 5.37 22.91
CA ALA A 424 -11.76 6.77 23.32
C ALA A 424 -10.52 7.21 24.13
N ASP A 425 -10.12 6.44 25.14
CA ASP A 425 -8.96 6.74 25.98
C ASP A 425 -7.67 6.75 25.18
N VAL A 426 -7.46 5.80 24.26
CA VAL A 426 -6.26 5.73 23.43
C VAL A 426 -6.21 6.89 22.44
N ALA A 427 -7.32 7.20 21.76
CA ALA A 427 -7.37 8.28 20.76
C ALA A 427 -7.39 9.68 21.39
N GLY A 428 -7.94 9.82 22.59
CA GLY A 428 -8.09 11.10 23.30
C GLY A 428 -9.25 11.96 22.79
N ILE A 429 -10.23 11.38 22.09
CA ILE A 429 -11.40 12.08 21.52
C ILE A 429 -12.70 11.29 21.80
N PRO A 430 -13.89 11.92 21.74
CA PRO A 430 -15.17 11.25 22.00
C PRO A 430 -15.59 10.23 20.94
N PHE A 431 -16.20 9.12 21.39
CA PHE A 431 -16.75 8.06 20.55
C PHE A 431 -18.27 7.95 20.76
N LYS A 432 -19.05 8.10 19.70
CA LYS A 432 -20.51 8.18 19.71
C LYS A 432 -21.16 6.91 19.16
N ARG A 433 -22.36 6.59 19.66
CA ARG A 433 -23.24 5.53 19.14
C ARG A 433 -24.54 6.14 18.65
N THR A 434 -25.10 5.57 17.59
CA THR A 434 -26.43 5.91 17.09
C THR A 434 -27.46 4.89 17.56
N LYS A 435 -28.70 5.33 17.77
CA LYS A 435 -29.83 4.50 18.18
C LYS A 435 -30.14 3.40 17.14
N CYS A 436 -30.02 3.73 15.85
CA CYS A 436 -30.11 2.73 14.79
C CYS A 436 -28.76 2.02 14.64
N ALA A 437 -28.77 0.69 14.84
CA ALA A 437 -27.58 -0.14 14.68
C ALA A 437 -27.25 -0.43 13.19
N ASP A 438 -28.24 -0.33 12.30
CA ASP A 438 -28.09 -0.58 10.86
C ASP A 438 -27.91 0.75 10.10
N ALA A 439 -26.67 1.24 10.13
CA ALA A 439 -26.31 2.51 9.51
C ALA A 439 -26.45 2.54 7.99
N PRO A 440 -26.05 1.52 7.20
CA PRO A 440 -26.28 1.51 5.76
C PRO A 440 -27.77 1.63 5.41
N ALA A 441 -28.64 0.80 6.00
CA ALA A 441 -30.06 0.82 5.71
C ALA A 441 -30.72 2.17 6.07
N LEU A 442 -30.36 2.76 7.23
CA LEU A 442 -30.84 4.09 7.60
C LEU A 442 -30.30 5.18 6.66
N GLY A 443 -29.03 5.09 6.25
CA GLY A 443 -28.45 6.00 5.26
C GLY A 443 -29.21 5.96 3.94
N SER A 444 -29.48 4.77 3.42
CA SER A 444 -30.32 4.58 2.23
C SER A 444 -31.72 5.17 2.42
N ALA A 445 -32.35 4.96 3.57
CA ALA A 445 -33.65 5.55 3.87
C ALA A 445 -33.63 7.09 3.89
N ILE A 446 -32.58 7.71 4.45
CA ILE A 446 -32.39 9.16 4.44
C ILE A 446 -32.28 9.68 3.00
N LEU A 447 -31.47 9.03 2.17
CA LEU A 447 -31.32 9.40 0.75
C LEU A 447 -32.64 9.24 -0.02
N ALA A 448 -33.43 8.20 0.26
CA ALA A 448 -34.76 8.00 -0.29
C ALA A 448 -35.74 9.13 0.11
N ALA A 449 -35.72 9.54 1.38
CA ALA A 449 -36.56 10.63 1.89
C ALA A 449 -36.23 11.96 1.21
N VAL A 450 -34.93 12.25 1.03
CA VAL A 450 -34.43 13.44 0.32
C VAL A 450 -34.92 13.46 -1.11
N ALA A 451 -34.79 12.36 -1.86
CA ALA A 451 -35.27 12.29 -3.24
C ALA A 451 -36.80 12.41 -3.35
N ALA A 452 -37.54 12.03 -2.32
CA ALA A 452 -38.98 12.25 -2.20
C ALA A 452 -39.37 13.69 -1.83
N GLY A 453 -38.40 14.58 -1.62
CA GLY A 453 -38.63 15.98 -1.24
C GLY A 453 -38.96 16.16 0.24
N ALA A 454 -38.87 15.11 1.06
CA ALA A 454 -38.97 15.24 2.50
C ALA A 454 -37.76 16.02 3.05
N HIS A 455 -37.93 16.64 4.22
CA HIS A 455 -36.88 17.45 4.87
C HIS A 455 -36.31 18.55 3.96
N GLY A 456 -37.14 19.08 3.05
CA GLY A 456 -36.75 20.13 2.11
C GLY A 456 -35.92 19.64 0.91
N GLY A 457 -35.76 18.34 0.73
CA GLY A 457 -34.89 17.77 -0.31
C GLY A 457 -33.40 18.01 -0.02
N ASP A 458 -33.03 18.13 1.26
CA ASP A 458 -31.66 18.39 1.71
C ASP A 458 -31.16 17.28 2.64
N VAL A 459 -29.99 16.71 2.32
CA VAL A 459 -29.43 15.57 3.07
C VAL A 459 -29.03 15.98 4.49
N PHE A 460 -28.49 17.19 4.68
CA PHE A 460 -28.08 17.63 6.03
C PHE A 460 -29.27 17.75 6.97
N THR A 461 -30.36 18.34 6.48
CA THR A 461 -31.62 18.48 7.23
C THR A 461 -32.24 17.11 7.51
N ALA A 462 -32.24 16.20 6.54
CA ALA A 462 -32.76 14.85 6.73
C ALA A 462 -31.94 14.05 7.75
N VAL A 463 -30.60 14.15 7.70
CA VAL A 463 -29.70 13.55 8.70
C VAL A 463 -30.01 14.05 10.10
N ASP A 464 -30.15 15.37 10.29
CA ASP A 464 -30.42 15.96 11.61
C ASP A 464 -31.79 15.52 12.18
N ALA A 465 -32.75 15.18 11.31
CA ALA A 465 -34.07 14.70 11.72
C ALA A 465 -34.13 13.18 11.98
N MET A 466 -33.38 12.39 11.21
CA MET A 466 -33.53 10.92 11.16
C MET A 466 -32.44 10.16 11.93
N VAL A 467 -31.28 10.77 12.19
CA VAL A 467 -30.20 10.13 12.94
C VAL A 467 -30.24 10.57 14.41
N HIS A 468 -30.40 9.60 15.31
CA HIS A 468 -30.47 9.85 16.75
C HIS A 468 -29.26 9.26 17.48
N GLU A 469 -28.63 10.06 18.33
CA GLU A 469 -27.53 9.63 19.21
C GLU A 469 -28.08 8.76 20.36
N GLU A 470 -27.45 7.62 20.64
CA GLU A 470 -27.79 6.75 21.78
C GLU A 470 -26.90 7.08 22.99
N GLY A 471 -25.63 7.44 22.76
CA GLY A 471 -24.71 7.82 23.83
C GLY A 471 -23.30 8.16 23.35
N VAL A 472 -22.53 8.76 24.25
CA VAL A 472 -21.16 9.20 24.01
C VAL A 472 -20.23 8.62 25.07
N VAL A 473 -19.16 7.98 24.60
CA VAL A 473 -18.03 7.53 25.42
C VAL A 473 -16.97 8.63 25.41
N MET A 474 -16.81 9.31 26.54
CA MET A 474 -15.82 10.36 26.70
C MET A 474 -14.44 9.76 27.01
N PRO A 475 -13.36 10.30 26.42
CA PRO A 475 -12.00 9.90 26.79
C PRO A 475 -11.71 10.33 28.23
N ARG A 476 -11.03 9.48 29.00
CA ARG A 476 -10.54 9.81 30.34
C ARG A 476 -9.13 10.43 30.22
N PRO A 477 -8.95 11.74 30.52
CA PRO A 477 -7.68 12.41 30.24
C PRO A 477 -6.48 11.82 30.99
N ASP A 478 -6.68 11.41 32.24
CA ASP A 478 -5.68 10.75 33.06
C ASP A 478 -5.24 9.40 32.46
N VAL A 479 -6.19 8.62 31.94
CA VAL A 479 -5.91 7.34 31.28
C VAL A 479 -5.26 7.51 29.91
N HIS A 480 -5.64 8.53 29.14
CA HIS A 480 -5.01 8.85 27.85
C HIS A 480 -3.49 9.02 27.99
N VAL A 481 -3.06 9.71 29.05
CA VAL A 481 -1.64 9.90 29.36
C VAL A 481 -0.93 8.56 29.63
N LEU A 482 -1.59 7.62 30.32
CA LEU A 482 -1.02 6.30 30.61
C LEU A 482 -0.74 5.48 29.34
N TYR A 483 -1.53 5.66 28.29
CA TYR A 483 -1.34 4.95 27.01
C TYR A 483 -0.17 5.47 26.18
N ALA A 484 0.45 6.61 26.52
CA ALA A 484 1.56 7.17 25.74
C ALA A 484 2.75 6.19 25.60
N LYS A 485 3.13 5.52 26.70
CA LYS A 485 4.24 4.56 26.71
C LYS A 485 3.91 3.25 25.96
N PRO A 486 2.78 2.57 26.23
CA PRO A 486 2.35 1.41 25.43
C PRO A 486 2.21 1.72 23.93
N TYR A 487 1.67 2.88 23.58
CA TYR A 487 1.56 3.30 22.18
C TYR A 487 2.92 3.50 21.50
N ALA A 488 3.90 4.08 22.20
CA ALA A 488 5.27 4.17 21.71
C ALA A 488 5.89 2.77 21.51
N ALA A 489 5.64 1.84 22.44
CA ALA A 489 6.10 0.46 22.34
C ALA A 489 5.44 -0.29 21.16
N TYR A 490 4.16 -0.05 20.89
CA TYR A 490 3.46 -0.54 19.70
C TYR A 490 4.17 -0.09 18.41
N LYS A 491 4.43 1.21 18.25
CA LYS A 491 5.16 1.74 17.09
C LYS A 491 6.58 1.15 16.95
N ALA A 492 7.30 1.01 18.07
CA ALA A 492 8.64 0.44 18.09
C ALA A 492 8.64 -1.06 17.73
N THR A 493 7.60 -1.81 18.14
CA THR A 493 7.46 -3.25 17.85
C THR A 493 7.42 -3.49 16.35
N TYR A 494 6.60 -2.76 15.59
CA TYR A 494 6.59 -2.86 14.13
C TYR A 494 7.96 -2.57 13.51
N ALA A 495 8.61 -1.47 13.91
CA ALA A 495 9.90 -1.07 13.36
C ALA A 495 10.99 -2.13 13.60
N ALA A 496 11.00 -2.76 14.77
CA ALA A 496 11.96 -3.79 15.15
C ALA A 496 11.71 -5.13 14.46
N THR A 497 10.45 -5.52 14.26
CA THR A 497 10.11 -6.87 13.76
C THR A 497 9.92 -6.95 12.25
N LYS A 498 9.69 -5.83 11.55
CA LYS A 498 9.42 -5.85 10.10
C LYS A 498 10.48 -6.62 9.29
N GLN A 499 11.77 -6.47 9.62
CA GLN A 499 12.83 -7.16 8.89
C GLN A 499 12.89 -8.66 9.21
N LEU A 500 12.63 -9.03 10.47
CA LEU A 500 12.55 -10.43 10.89
C LEU A 500 11.38 -11.14 10.20
N ILE A 501 10.20 -10.52 10.19
CA ILE A 501 8.99 -11.06 9.56
C ILE A 501 9.18 -11.20 8.06
N ARG A 502 9.79 -10.20 7.38
CA ARG A 502 10.10 -10.28 5.95
C ARG A 502 11.04 -11.44 5.61
N ARG A 503 11.98 -11.77 6.50
CA ARG A 503 12.85 -12.96 6.34
C ARG A 503 12.08 -14.26 6.52
N GLN A 504 11.16 -14.32 7.50
CA GLN A 504 10.31 -15.49 7.73
C GLN A 504 9.33 -15.76 6.58
N GLY A 505 8.69 -14.71 6.04
CA GLY A 505 7.74 -14.82 4.94
C GLY A 505 8.34 -15.43 3.66
N LYS A 506 9.64 -15.21 3.40
CA LYS A 506 10.35 -15.82 2.25
C LYS A 506 10.57 -17.33 2.37
N SER A 507 10.39 -17.91 3.56
CA SER A 507 10.64 -19.35 3.79
C SER A 507 9.39 -20.23 3.75
N ALA A 508 8.19 -19.64 3.81
CA ALA A 508 6.93 -20.38 3.91
C ALA A 508 6.21 -20.58 2.55
N GLU A 509 6.52 -19.77 1.54
CA GLU A 509 6.04 -19.97 0.18
C GLU A 509 7.17 -20.61 -0.64
N GLY A 510 7.11 -21.92 -0.81
CA GLY A 510 7.91 -22.68 -1.78
C GLY A 510 7.49 -22.39 -3.22
N VAL A 511 7.26 -21.12 -3.54
CA VAL A 511 7.23 -20.62 -4.91
C VAL A 511 8.60 -20.03 -5.13
N ASP A 512 9.40 -20.72 -5.92
CA ASP A 512 10.66 -20.22 -6.44
C ASP A 512 10.39 -18.80 -6.96
N PRO A 513 10.98 -17.73 -6.36
CA PRO A 513 10.80 -16.42 -6.91
C PRO A 513 11.41 -16.48 -8.30
N ALA A 514 10.56 -16.39 -9.32
CA ALA A 514 10.97 -16.17 -10.70
C ALA A 514 12.16 -15.19 -10.69
N PRO A 515 13.22 -15.48 -11.46
CA PRO A 515 14.50 -14.79 -11.33
C PRO A 515 14.26 -13.30 -11.23
N ARG A 516 14.65 -12.73 -10.08
CA ARG A 516 14.43 -11.32 -9.77
C ARG A 516 14.81 -10.51 -10.99
N ALA A 517 13.89 -9.68 -11.45
CA ALA A 517 14.12 -8.70 -12.49
C ALA A 517 15.10 -7.62 -11.98
N ASN A 518 16.38 -7.99 -11.82
CA ASN A 518 17.51 -7.08 -11.65
C ASN A 518 18.15 -6.84 -13.02
N SER A 519 17.32 -6.38 -13.95
CA SER A 519 17.78 -5.83 -15.22
C SER A 519 16.84 -4.70 -15.63
N LEU A 520 17.14 -3.48 -15.18
CA LEU A 520 17.20 -2.42 -16.17
C LEU A 520 18.25 -2.91 -17.17
N GLY A 521 17.79 -3.43 -18.31
CA GLY A 521 18.65 -4.07 -19.30
C GLY A 521 19.61 -3.04 -19.89
N ASP A 522 20.81 -2.95 -19.33
CA ASP A 522 21.95 -2.39 -20.04
C ASP A 522 22.29 -3.34 -21.19
N THR A 523 21.63 -3.13 -22.34
CA THR A 523 21.89 -3.85 -23.60
C THR A 523 22.95 -3.15 -24.44
N SER A 524 23.59 -2.11 -23.92
CA SER A 524 24.59 -1.35 -24.67
C SER A 524 25.91 -2.11 -24.72
N PRO A 525 26.59 -2.16 -25.89
CA PRO A 525 27.83 -2.93 -26.06
C PRO A 525 28.95 -2.42 -25.16
N GLY A 526 29.81 -3.33 -24.68
CA GLY A 526 30.89 -3.05 -23.74
C GLY A 526 30.57 -3.49 -22.30
N PRO A 527 31.41 -3.13 -21.32
CA PRO A 527 31.29 -3.63 -19.95
C PRO A 527 30.06 -3.06 -19.24
N ARG A 528 29.45 -3.85 -18.35
CA ARG A 528 28.16 -3.56 -17.71
C ARG A 528 28.23 -2.33 -16.80
N ALA A 529 27.19 -1.49 -16.83
CA ALA A 529 26.99 -0.44 -15.84
C ALA A 529 26.79 -1.03 -14.44
N THR A 530 27.66 -0.68 -13.49
CA THR A 530 27.71 -1.26 -12.15
C THR A 530 27.81 -0.17 -11.10
N VAL A 531 26.93 -0.18 -10.10
CA VAL A 531 26.96 0.76 -8.97
C VAL A 531 27.28 0.02 -7.67
N CYS A 532 28.28 0.50 -6.94
CA CYS A 532 28.84 -0.13 -5.75
C CYS A 532 28.77 0.83 -4.55
N PRO A 533 27.80 0.68 -3.64
CA PRO A 533 27.84 1.43 -2.39
C PRO A 533 29.06 1.05 -1.55
N SER A 534 29.87 2.04 -1.14
CA SER A 534 31.01 1.81 -0.24
C SER A 534 30.54 1.63 1.20
N LEU A 535 30.85 0.47 1.77
CA LEU A 535 30.53 0.12 3.15
C LEU A 535 31.29 0.94 4.19
N LEU A 536 32.29 1.73 3.78
CA LEU A 536 32.96 2.70 4.65
C LEU A 536 31.96 3.73 5.21
N SER A 537 30.91 4.05 4.45
CA SER A 537 29.84 4.98 4.85
C SER A 537 28.66 4.29 5.53
N ALA A 538 28.68 2.97 5.70
CA ALA A 538 27.61 2.24 6.38
C ALA A 538 27.66 2.43 7.90
N ASP A 539 26.52 2.21 8.57
CA ASP A 539 26.46 2.10 10.02
C ASP A 539 27.21 0.85 10.47
N GLN A 540 28.42 1.05 11.01
CA GLN A 540 29.29 -0.04 11.46
C GLN A 540 28.68 -0.85 12.62
N GLY A 541 27.76 -0.26 13.41
CA GLY A 541 27.01 -0.96 14.45
C GLY A 541 25.90 -1.86 13.91
N ASN A 542 25.49 -1.67 12.65
CA ASN A 542 24.39 -2.38 11.99
C ASN A 542 24.72 -2.79 10.55
N LEU A 543 25.97 -3.19 10.31
CA LEU A 543 26.49 -3.44 8.96
C LEU A 543 25.67 -4.49 8.17
N ALA A 544 25.15 -5.53 8.85
CA ALA A 544 24.30 -6.57 8.24
C ALA A 544 22.95 -6.02 7.74
N GLY A 545 22.36 -5.08 8.49
CA GLY A 545 21.12 -4.40 8.11
C GLY A 545 21.34 -3.52 6.88
N ASP A 546 22.44 -2.77 6.87
CA ASP A 546 22.81 -1.88 5.78
C ASP A 546 23.14 -2.61 4.48
N VAL A 547 23.86 -3.72 4.56
CA VAL A 547 24.13 -4.60 3.42
C VAL A 547 22.85 -5.17 2.82
N SER A 548 21.95 -5.68 3.67
CA SER A 548 20.64 -6.17 3.21
C SER A 548 19.82 -5.07 2.55
N ARG A 549 19.87 -3.85 3.11
CA ARG A 549 19.20 -2.66 2.58
C ARG A 549 19.75 -2.31 1.20
N MET A 550 21.06 -2.09 1.04
CA MET A 550 21.65 -1.66 -0.23
C MET A 550 21.37 -2.63 -1.38
N ILE A 551 21.39 -3.95 -1.12
CA ILE A 551 21.01 -4.95 -2.13
C ILE A 551 19.54 -4.80 -2.54
N ALA A 552 18.64 -4.61 -1.56
CA ALA A 552 17.22 -4.43 -1.83
C ALA A 552 16.91 -3.10 -2.56
N GLU A 553 17.71 -2.08 -2.31
CA GLU A 553 17.65 -0.77 -2.98
C GLU A 553 18.31 -0.78 -4.38
N GLY A 554 18.82 -1.94 -4.82
CA GLY A 554 19.27 -2.16 -6.19
C GLY A 554 20.76 -1.97 -6.43
N ALA A 555 21.62 -2.05 -5.41
CA ALA A 555 23.07 -2.11 -5.59
C ALA A 555 23.49 -3.32 -6.43
N ASP A 556 24.46 -3.15 -7.35
CA ASP A 556 25.00 -4.25 -8.15
C ASP A 556 26.04 -5.03 -7.32
N TRP A 557 27.03 -4.30 -6.78
CA TRP A 557 28.10 -4.83 -5.92
C TRP A 557 28.12 -4.09 -4.57
N LEU A 558 28.83 -4.67 -3.59
CA LEU A 558 29.14 -4.00 -2.32
C LEU A 558 30.65 -3.77 -2.26
N HIS A 559 31.05 -2.51 -2.14
CA HIS A 559 32.45 -2.13 -2.07
C HIS A 559 32.92 -2.13 -0.62
N VAL A 560 33.93 -2.93 -0.33
CA VAL A 560 34.42 -3.26 1.02
C VAL A 560 35.82 -2.68 1.17
N ASP A 561 35.91 -1.50 1.79
CA ASP A 561 37.18 -0.84 2.05
C ASP A 561 37.92 -1.46 3.25
N ILE A 562 39.04 -2.13 2.97
CA ILE A 562 39.91 -2.79 3.96
C ILE A 562 41.20 -1.97 4.10
N MET A 563 41.38 -1.41 5.28
CA MET A 563 42.47 -0.47 5.60
C MET A 563 43.22 -0.93 6.86
N ASP A 564 44.55 -0.78 6.87
CA ASP A 564 45.43 -1.38 7.88
C ASP A 564 46.03 -0.40 8.90
N GLY A 565 45.73 0.90 8.80
CA GLY A 565 46.33 1.94 9.63
C GLY A 565 47.79 2.28 9.31
N HIS A 566 48.40 1.68 8.28
CA HIS A 566 49.78 1.94 7.87
C HIS A 566 49.87 2.57 6.48
N PHE A 567 49.30 1.94 5.46
CA PHE A 567 49.28 2.52 4.10
C PHE A 567 48.36 3.74 4.02
N VAL A 568 47.28 3.71 4.81
CA VAL A 568 46.40 4.83 5.09
C VAL A 568 46.20 4.92 6.61
N PRO A 569 45.92 6.10 7.18
CA PRO A 569 45.82 6.25 8.65
C PRO A 569 44.60 5.57 9.27
N ASN A 570 43.65 5.10 8.48
CA ASN A 570 42.42 4.47 8.92
C ASN A 570 42.59 2.96 9.09
N LEU A 571 41.96 2.40 10.14
CA LEU A 571 41.79 0.96 10.33
C LEU A 571 40.30 0.63 10.22
N THR A 572 39.91 -0.27 9.34
CA THR A 572 38.50 -0.61 9.09
C THR A 572 38.19 -2.05 9.50
N ILE A 573 38.00 -2.93 8.53
CA ILE A 573 37.52 -4.30 8.67
C ILE A 573 38.47 -5.27 7.95
N GLY A 574 38.28 -6.57 8.14
CA GLY A 574 39.11 -7.60 7.53
C GLY A 574 38.36 -8.89 7.23
N PRO A 575 39.06 -9.98 6.88
CA PRO A 575 38.44 -11.23 6.43
C PRO A 575 37.32 -11.80 7.31
N PRO A 576 37.39 -11.76 8.66
CA PRO A 576 36.29 -12.24 9.51
C PRO A 576 34.97 -11.48 9.28
N VAL A 577 35.04 -10.17 9.05
CA VAL A 577 33.85 -9.36 8.75
C VAL A 577 33.31 -9.71 7.37
N VAL A 578 34.19 -9.86 6.37
CA VAL A 578 33.81 -10.30 5.00
C VAL A 578 33.09 -11.65 5.04
N ALA A 579 33.54 -12.60 5.86
CA ALA A 579 32.87 -13.89 6.02
C ALA A 579 31.45 -13.74 6.59
N HIS A 580 31.26 -12.85 7.56
CA HIS A 580 29.92 -12.54 8.08
C HIS A 580 29.07 -11.84 7.03
N LEU A 581 29.62 -10.90 6.24
CA LEU A 581 28.91 -10.26 5.14
C LEU A 581 28.41 -11.29 4.12
N ARG A 582 29.28 -12.22 3.70
CA ARG A 582 28.91 -13.33 2.83
C ARG A 582 27.78 -14.19 3.42
N SER A 583 27.81 -14.46 4.72
CA SER A 583 26.74 -15.24 5.38
C SER A 583 25.38 -14.51 5.35
N GLN A 584 25.38 -13.18 5.44
CA GLN A 584 24.16 -12.36 5.41
C GLN A 584 23.65 -12.13 3.99
N ALA A 585 24.55 -12.10 3.00
CA ALA A 585 24.24 -11.90 1.60
C ALA A 585 24.97 -12.93 0.72
N PRO A 586 24.47 -14.18 0.63
CA PRO A 586 25.15 -15.29 -0.05
C PRO A 586 25.47 -15.01 -1.52
N GLU A 587 24.58 -14.28 -2.20
CA GLU A 587 24.68 -13.99 -3.64
C GLU A 587 25.29 -12.61 -3.96
N ALA A 588 25.65 -11.80 -2.94
CA ALA A 588 26.17 -10.46 -3.20
C ALA A 588 27.58 -10.51 -3.80
N PHE A 589 27.86 -9.62 -4.76
CA PHE A 589 29.23 -9.44 -5.23
C PHE A 589 30.00 -8.56 -4.23
N LEU A 590 31.00 -9.13 -3.56
CA LEU A 590 31.81 -8.44 -2.55
C LEU A 590 33.14 -8.00 -3.18
N ASP A 591 33.25 -6.70 -3.47
CA ASP A 591 34.43 -6.07 -4.06
C ASP A 591 35.34 -5.52 -2.95
N CYS A 592 36.41 -6.25 -2.61
CA CYS A 592 37.29 -5.93 -1.49
C CYS A 592 38.46 -5.06 -1.94
N HIS A 593 38.44 -3.79 -1.58
CA HIS A 593 39.48 -2.82 -1.88
C HIS A 593 40.50 -2.74 -0.74
N LEU A 594 41.75 -3.09 -1.04
CA LEU A 594 42.83 -3.24 -0.07
C LEU A 594 43.75 -2.01 -0.07
N SER A 595 43.45 -1.04 0.79
CA SER A 595 44.37 0.06 1.12
C SER A 595 45.28 -0.36 2.29
N CYS A 596 46.17 -1.32 2.04
CA CYS A 596 47.10 -1.87 3.05
C CYS A 596 48.53 -2.04 2.51
N THR A 597 49.51 -2.05 3.42
CA THR A 597 50.94 -2.13 3.08
C THR A 597 51.36 -3.49 2.52
N ASP A 598 50.74 -4.58 2.99
CA ASP A 598 50.97 -5.95 2.48
C ASP A 598 49.63 -6.61 2.09
N PRO A 599 49.14 -6.37 0.86
CA PRO A 599 47.90 -7.00 0.39
C PRO A 599 48.01 -8.52 0.28
N GLY A 600 49.22 -9.06 0.10
CA GLY A 600 49.48 -10.50 -0.04
C GLY A 600 49.13 -11.31 1.20
N ALA A 601 49.21 -10.69 2.38
CA ALA A 601 48.87 -11.32 3.65
C ALA A 601 47.37 -11.58 3.84
N LEU A 602 46.50 -10.82 3.16
CA LEU A 602 45.04 -10.89 3.36
C LEU A 602 44.32 -11.83 2.38
N ILE A 603 44.96 -12.20 1.27
CA ILE A 603 44.32 -12.88 0.14
C ILE A 603 43.72 -14.24 0.55
N ASP A 604 44.47 -15.07 1.28
CA ASP A 604 43.98 -16.40 1.67
C ASP A 604 42.76 -16.29 2.61
N GLY A 605 42.79 -15.32 3.52
CA GLY A 605 41.66 -15.03 4.41
C GLY A 605 40.42 -14.57 3.64
N LEU A 606 40.60 -13.71 2.64
CA LEU A 606 39.51 -13.23 1.78
C LEU A 606 38.94 -14.33 0.89
N ALA A 607 39.78 -15.25 0.41
CA ALA A 607 39.34 -16.44 -0.31
C ALA A 607 38.47 -17.35 0.58
N VAL A 608 38.90 -17.60 1.82
CA VAL A 608 38.11 -18.36 2.81
C VAL A 608 36.79 -17.65 3.13
N ALA A 609 36.81 -16.32 3.22
CA ALA A 609 35.63 -15.48 3.40
C ALA A 609 34.71 -15.40 2.16
N LYS A 610 35.16 -15.97 1.03
CA LYS A 610 34.48 -15.93 -0.28
C LYS A 610 34.24 -14.50 -0.77
N ALA A 611 35.26 -13.64 -0.74
CA ALA A 611 35.25 -12.39 -1.47
C ALA A 611 35.05 -12.65 -2.98
N SER A 612 34.44 -11.71 -3.71
CA SER A 612 34.17 -11.87 -5.14
C SER A 612 35.27 -11.26 -6.01
N SER A 613 35.80 -10.12 -5.56
CA SER A 613 36.89 -9.37 -6.20
C SER A 613 37.84 -8.86 -5.13
N VAL A 614 39.13 -8.78 -5.49
CA VAL A 614 40.16 -8.12 -4.68
C VAL A 614 40.87 -7.07 -5.52
N THR A 615 40.84 -5.83 -5.05
CA THR A 615 41.48 -4.67 -5.66
C THR A 615 42.65 -4.22 -4.77
N PHE A 616 43.89 -4.34 -5.22
CA PHE A 616 45.08 -3.91 -4.48
C PHE A 616 45.75 -2.69 -5.12
N HIS A 617 46.44 -1.88 -4.33
CA HIS A 617 47.12 -0.69 -4.84
C HIS A 617 48.41 -1.00 -5.61
N PHE A 618 48.62 -0.35 -6.75
CA PHE A 618 49.91 -0.40 -7.45
C PHE A 618 51.04 0.19 -6.58
N GLU A 619 50.75 1.22 -5.78
CA GLU A 619 51.76 1.97 -5.01
C GLU A 619 52.39 1.20 -3.85
N VAL A 620 51.85 0.03 -3.50
CA VAL A 620 52.44 -0.87 -2.49
C VAL A 620 53.20 -2.04 -3.11
N MET A 621 53.22 -2.11 -4.45
CA MET A 621 53.92 -3.14 -5.19
C MET A 621 55.23 -2.60 -5.75
N GLU A 622 56.22 -3.46 -5.92
CA GLU A 622 57.53 -3.07 -6.46
C GLU A 622 57.44 -2.61 -7.92
N ASP A 623 56.69 -3.35 -8.74
CA ASP A 623 56.49 -3.07 -10.16
C ASP A 623 55.25 -3.80 -10.73
N ALA A 624 55.04 -3.68 -12.04
CA ALA A 624 53.94 -4.36 -12.73
C ALA A 624 54.10 -5.90 -12.76
N ALA A 625 55.31 -6.45 -12.67
CA ALA A 625 55.50 -7.91 -12.61
C ALA A 625 55.03 -8.45 -11.24
N ALA A 626 55.36 -7.75 -10.15
CA ALA A 626 54.86 -8.06 -8.82
C ALA A 626 53.32 -7.96 -8.75
N CYS A 627 52.74 -6.95 -9.38
CA CYS A 627 51.28 -6.82 -9.53
C CYS A 627 50.68 -8.01 -10.28
N ALA A 628 51.25 -8.41 -11.41
CA ALA A 628 50.77 -9.55 -12.20
C ALA A 628 50.86 -10.87 -11.42
N HIS A 629 51.92 -11.06 -10.64
CA HIS A 629 52.08 -12.23 -9.78
C HIS A 629 50.99 -12.29 -8.70
N LEU A 630 50.73 -11.19 -7.99
CA LEU A 630 49.67 -11.13 -6.98
C LEU A 630 48.27 -11.33 -7.61
N ALA A 631 48.01 -10.70 -8.75
CA ALA A 631 46.77 -10.89 -9.50
C ALA A 631 46.56 -12.36 -9.91
N GLY A 632 47.62 -13.04 -10.36
CA GLY A 632 47.59 -14.47 -10.66
C GLY A 632 47.24 -15.33 -9.44
N ARG A 633 47.78 -14.99 -8.25
CA ARG A 633 47.43 -15.66 -6.99
C ARG A 633 45.97 -15.42 -6.58
N ILE A 634 45.45 -14.21 -6.74
CA ILE A 634 44.04 -13.89 -6.44
C ILE A 634 43.12 -14.73 -7.35
N ARG A 635 43.43 -14.82 -8.64
CA ARG A 635 42.67 -15.63 -9.61
C ARG A 635 42.73 -17.13 -9.32
N SER A 636 43.89 -17.65 -8.91
CA SER A 636 44.03 -19.08 -8.59
C SER A 636 43.20 -19.51 -7.38
N LEU A 637 42.82 -18.55 -6.53
CA LEU A 637 41.91 -18.71 -5.39
C LEU A 637 40.43 -18.45 -5.74
N GLY A 638 40.11 -18.23 -7.03
CA GLY A 638 38.74 -18.12 -7.52
C GLY A 638 38.11 -16.73 -7.40
N MET A 639 38.91 -15.68 -7.16
CA MET A 639 38.45 -14.29 -7.06
C MET A 639 38.83 -13.48 -8.30
N ARG A 640 38.07 -12.43 -8.64
CA ARG A 640 38.53 -11.44 -9.64
C ARG A 640 39.69 -10.63 -9.08
N ALA A 641 40.66 -10.31 -9.94
CA ALA A 641 41.85 -9.55 -9.56
C ALA A 641 41.81 -8.16 -10.19
N ALA A 642 41.99 -7.12 -9.38
CA ALA A 642 41.97 -5.74 -9.82
C ALA A 642 43.12 -4.93 -9.20
N VAL A 643 43.48 -3.83 -9.85
CA VAL A 643 44.53 -2.92 -9.38
C VAL A 643 44.01 -1.50 -9.24
N ALA A 644 44.35 -0.83 -8.14
CA ALA A 644 44.01 0.55 -7.85
C ALA A 644 45.19 1.50 -8.11
N LEU A 645 44.89 2.71 -8.56
CA LEU A 645 45.83 3.81 -8.75
C LEU A 645 45.38 5.03 -7.97
N LYS A 646 46.32 5.67 -7.27
CA LYS A 646 46.16 6.99 -6.68
C LYS A 646 45.98 8.08 -7.75
N PRO A 647 45.43 9.26 -7.38
CA PRO A 647 45.23 10.36 -8.32
C PRO A 647 46.50 10.81 -9.06
N ARG A 648 47.69 10.73 -8.44
CA ARG A 648 48.95 11.17 -9.07
C ARG A 648 49.72 10.07 -9.79
N THR A 649 49.34 8.80 -9.65
CA THR A 649 50.02 7.69 -10.30
C THR A 649 49.71 7.69 -11.80
N PRO A 650 50.72 7.67 -12.69
CA PRO A 650 50.51 7.67 -14.14
C PRO A 650 49.74 6.41 -14.60
N ILE A 651 48.83 6.57 -15.56
CA ILE A 651 48.00 5.47 -16.06
C ILE A 651 48.80 4.43 -16.86
N GLU A 652 49.93 4.85 -17.41
CA GLU A 652 50.89 4.03 -18.11
C GLU A 652 51.46 2.91 -17.22
N SER A 653 51.44 3.10 -15.90
CA SER A 653 51.93 2.12 -14.91
C SER A 653 51.18 0.78 -14.97
N VAL A 654 49.92 0.79 -15.43
CA VAL A 654 49.11 -0.44 -15.56
C VAL A 654 49.09 -1.01 -16.98
N TYR A 655 49.72 -0.36 -17.96
CA TYR A 655 49.77 -0.87 -19.34
C TYR A 655 50.32 -2.29 -19.42
N PRO A 656 51.43 -2.65 -18.74
CA PRO A 656 51.91 -4.03 -18.77
C PRO A 656 50.90 -5.06 -18.23
N LEU A 657 49.97 -4.64 -17.36
CA LEU A 657 48.94 -5.51 -16.78
C LEU A 657 47.74 -5.69 -17.73
N VAL A 658 47.28 -4.60 -18.35
CA VAL A 658 46.10 -4.60 -19.23
C VAL A 658 46.42 -5.04 -20.66
N ASP A 659 47.67 -4.88 -21.11
CA ASP A 659 48.14 -5.31 -22.43
C ASP A 659 48.58 -6.79 -22.47
N ALA A 660 48.70 -7.43 -21.32
CA ALA A 660 48.99 -8.87 -21.25
C ALA A 660 47.88 -9.67 -21.97
N SER A 661 48.23 -10.84 -22.51
CA SER A 661 47.27 -11.72 -23.18
C SER A 661 47.29 -13.12 -22.55
N PRO A 662 46.29 -13.49 -21.73
CA PRO A 662 45.15 -12.66 -21.30
C PRO A 662 45.57 -11.52 -20.34
N PRO A 663 44.76 -10.46 -20.16
CA PRO A 663 45.06 -9.39 -19.21
C PRO A 663 45.28 -9.91 -17.80
N ALA A 664 46.29 -9.38 -17.11
CA ALA A 664 46.64 -9.82 -15.76
C ALA A 664 45.54 -9.48 -14.75
N VAL A 665 44.85 -8.36 -14.95
CA VAL A 665 43.77 -7.83 -14.09
C VAL A 665 42.45 -7.75 -14.85
N ASP A 666 41.34 -7.93 -14.14
CA ASP A 666 39.97 -7.87 -14.64
C ASP A 666 39.38 -6.46 -14.62
N MET A 667 39.94 -5.59 -13.78
CA MET A 667 39.44 -4.24 -13.52
C MET A 667 40.58 -3.32 -13.06
N VAL A 668 40.50 -2.03 -13.42
CA VAL A 668 41.37 -0.99 -12.87
C VAL A 668 40.52 0.02 -12.10
N LEU A 669 40.87 0.26 -10.84
CA LEU A 669 40.29 1.31 -10.01
C LEU A 669 41.12 2.58 -10.10
N CYS A 670 40.52 3.65 -10.61
CA CYS A 670 41.10 5.00 -10.61
C CYS A 670 40.51 5.80 -9.45
N LEU A 671 41.29 6.01 -8.40
CA LEU A 671 40.85 6.87 -7.29
C LEU A 671 40.88 8.34 -7.73
N SER A 672 39.79 9.04 -7.49
CA SER A 672 39.70 10.50 -7.68
C SER A 672 40.25 11.27 -6.48
N VAL A 673 40.45 10.61 -5.33
CA VAL A 673 40.97 11.21 -4.09
C VAL A 673 42.09 10.36 -3.51
N GLU A 674 42.85 10.89 -2.54
CA GLU A 674 43.83 10.05 -1.84
C GLU A 674 43.11 9.01 -0.98
N PRO A 675 43.57 7.74 -0.96
CA PRO A 675 42.91 6.68 -0.20
C PRO A 675 42.98 6.96 1.31
N GLY A 676 42.00 6.45 2.05
CA GLY A 676 41.95 6.51 3.52
C GLY A 676 40.66 7.14 4.06
N PHE A 677 40.42 8.42 3.79
CA PHE A 677 39.25 9.12 4.35
C PHE A 677 38.06 9.15 3.37
N GLY A 678 36.88 8.76 3.88
CA GLY A 678 35.61 8.95 3.18
C GLY A 678 35.18 10.44 3.14
N GLY A 679 34.34 10.81 2.18
CA GLY A 679 33.74 12.14 2.09
C GLY A 679 34.59 13.23 1.42
N GLN A 680 35.74 12.86 0.84
CA GLN A 680 36.57 13.77 0.04
C GLN A 680 35.88 14.17 -1.27
N LYS A 681 36.21 15.35 -1.80
CA LYS A 681 35.63 15.89 -3.04
C LYS A 681 36.24 15.24 -4.28
N PHE A 682 35.40 14.93 -5.25
CA PHE A 682 35.78 14.39 -6.55
C PHE A 682 36.85 15.24 -7.25
N ASN A 683 37.94 14.64 -7.73
CA ASN A 683 38.93 15.32 -8.55
C ASN A 683 38.66 15.07 -10.05
N PRO A 684 38.20 16.07 -10.82
CA PRO A 684 37.91 15.92 -12.24
C PRO A 684 39.16 15.72 -13.11
N GLU A 685 40.36 16.06 -12.63
CA GLU A 685 41.61 15.85 -13.40
C GLU A 685 41.87 14.35 -13.67
N VAL A 686 41.38 13.47 -12.80
CA VAL A 686 41.49 12.01 -12.97
C VAL A 686 40.65 11.49 -14.14
N CYS A 687 39.61 12.22 -14.57
CA CYS A 687 38.83 11.82 -15.76
C CYS A 687 39.70 11.73 -17.02
N ALA A 688 40.76 12.55 -17.14
CA ALA A 688 41.66 12.49 -18.30
C ALA A 688 42.35 11.13 -18.40
N LYS A 689 42.84 10.58 -17.28
CA LYS A 689 43.50 9.27 -17.27
C LYS A 689 42.53 8.11 -17.49
N VAL A 690 41.31 8.21 -16.95
CA VAL A 690 40.23 7.23 -17.17
C VAL A 690 39.89 7.15 -18.66
N ARG A 691 39.82 8.30 -19.34
CA ARG A 691 39.60 8.39 -20.79
C ARG A 691 40.71 7.71 -21.59
N THR A 692 41.97 7.98 -21.24
CA THR A 692 43.11 7.33 -21.87
C THR A 692 43.04 5.80 -21.73
N LEU A 693 42.71 5.30 -20.53
CA LEU A 693 42.58 3.85 -20.31
C LEU A 693 41.41 3.24 -21.09
N ARG A 694 40.23 3.88 -21.09
CA ARG A 694 39.06 3.39 -21.82
C ARG A 694 39.31 3.32 -23.33
N ARG A 695 40.01 4.31 -23.91
CA ARG A 695 40.40 4.30 -25.34
C ARG A 695 41.34 3.14 -25.67
N ARG A 696 42.20 2.75 -24.71
CA ARG A 696 43.14 1.63 -24.87
C ARG A 696 42.46 0.27 -24.73
N CYS A 697 41.56 0.14 -23.75
CA CYS A 697 40.93 -1.12 -23.38
C CYS A 697 39.40 -0.95 -23.35
N LEU A 698 38.74 -1.19 -24.49
CA LEU A 698 37.30 -0.95 -24.65
C LEU A 698 36.44 -1.82 -23.72
N ASP A 699 36.87 -3.05 -23.45
CA ASP A 699 36.09 -4.06 -22.71
C ASP A 699 36.50 -4.22 -21.24
N LEU A 700 37.51 -3.49 -20.78
CA LEU A 700 38.00 -3.57 -19.39
C LEU A 700 37.00 -2.90 -18.43
N ASP A 701 36.74 -3.50 -17.26
CA ASP A 701 36.03 -2.78 -16.19
C ASP A 701 36.92 -1.66 -15.66
N ILE A 702 36.43 -0.42 -15.69
CA ILE A 702 37.12 0.73 -15.10
C ILE A 702 36.25 1.27 -13.97
N GLN A 703 36.78 1.17 -12.76
CA GLN A 703 36.14 1.63 -11.54
C GLN A 703 36.62 3.02 -11.16
N MET A 704 35.72 3.83 -10.62
CA MET A 704 36.05 5.14 -10.07
C MET A 704 35.48 5.28 -8.66
N ASP A 705 36.34 5.64 -7.71
CA ASP A 705 36.03 5.85 -6.30
C ASP A 705 36.61 7.21 -5.83
N GLY A 706 35.98 7.80 -4.82
CA GLY A 706 36.28 9.13 -4.30
C GLY A 706 35.29 10.18 -4.83
N GLY A 707 34.45 10.72 -3.94
CA GLY A 707 33.57 11.85 -4.26
C GLY A 707 32.49 11.61 -5.33
N VAL A 708 32.22 10.35 -5.72
CA VAL A 708 31.17 10.02 -6.70
C VAL A 708 29.78 10.19 -6.07
N ASN A 709 28.92 10.95 -6.75
CA ASN A 709 27.54 11.24 -6.39
C ASN A 709 26.74 11.57 -7.67
N THR A 710 25.47 11.94 -7.55
CA THR A 710 24.59 12.25 -8.69
C THR A 710 25.11 13.38 -9.59
N ASP A 711 25.88 14.33 -9.05
CA ASP A 711 26.41 15.47 -9.78
C ASP A 711 27.72 15.13 -10.51
N THR A 712 28.49 14.17 -9.98
CA THR A 712 29.82 13.80 -10.49
C THR A 712 29.84 12.52 -11.33
N ALA A 713 28.79 11.70 -11.23
CA ALA A 713 28.67 10.45 -11.97
C ALA A 713 28.71 10.62 -13.48
N GLY A 714 28.08 11.66 -14.01
CA GLY A 714 28.11 11.95 -15.45
C GLY A 714 29.53 12.21 -15.96
N ALA A 715 30.35 12.96 -15.22
CA ALA A 715 31.74 13.23 -15.59
C ALA A 715 32.63 11.98 -15.51
N ALA A 716 32.42 11.13 -14.50
CA ALA A 716 33.10 9.84 -14.37
C ALA A 716 32.72 8.89 -15.51
N ALA A 717 31.43 8.78 -15.79
CA ALA A 717 30.89 7.94 -16.86
C ALA A 717 31.35 8.41 -18.25
N ALA A 718 31.30 9.72 -18.52
CA ALA A 718 31.77 10.30 -19.79
C ALA A 718 33.29 10.15 -20.00
N ALA A 719 34.06 9.98 -18.92
CA ALA A 719 35.47 9.63 -19.01
C ALA A 719 35.68 8.15 -19.39
N GLY A 720 34.66 7.29 -19.21
CA GLY A 720 34.73 5.86 -19.52
C GLY A 720 34.70 4.94 -18.30
N ALA A 721 34.40 5.44 -17.10
CA ALA A 721 34.16 4.59 -15.94
C ALA A 721 32.79 3.89 -16.08
N ASN A 722 32.77 2.57 -15.90
CA ASN A 722 31.53 1.78 -15.94
C ASN A 722 31.15 1.19 -14.57
N VAL A 723 32.09 1.22 -13.61
CA VAL A 723 31.87 0.81 -12.23
C VAL A 723 32.01 2.05 -11.33
N LEU A 724 30.93 2.48 -10.67
CA LEU A 724 30.91 3.67 -9.83
C LEU A 724 30.81 3.29 -8.35
N VAL A 725 31.77 3.74 -7.54
CA VAL A 725 31.76 3.55 -6.09
C VAL A 725 31.23 4.80 -5.39
N ALA A 726 30.10 4.68 -4.67
CA ALA A 726 29.46 5.82 -4.01
C ALA A 726 29.10 5.50 -2.55
N GLY A 727 29.79 6.13 -1.60
CA GLY A 727 29.56 5.95 -0.17
C GLY A 727 28.46 6.86 0.37
N SER A 728 28.84 8.05 0.84
CA SER A 728 27.94 8.98 1.57
C SER A 728 26.73 9.43 0.75
N ALA A 729 26.85 9.54 -0.57
CA ALA A 729 25.74 9.91 -1.44
C ALA A 729 24.59 8.88 -1.40
N VAL A 730 24.92 7.60 -1.24
CA VAL A 730 23.92 6.52 -1.16
C VAL A 730 23.44 6.35 0.28
N PHE A 731 24.35 6.16 1.23
CA PHE A 731 24.00 5.90 2.63
C PHE A 731 23.36 7.09 3.36
N GLY A 732 23.71 8.31 2.96
CA GLY A 732 23.14 9.54 3.50
C GLY A 732 21.84 9.99 2.83
N SER A 733 21.38 9.30 1.78
CA SER A 733 20.16 9.64 1.08
C SER A 733 18.92 9.09 1.80
N PRO A 734 17.81 9.85 1.89
CA PRO A 734 16.52 9.31 2.31
C PRO A 734 15.92 8.34 1.28
N ASP A 735 16.44 8.32 0.04
CA ASP A 735 16.05 7.41 -1.04
C ASP A 735 17.31 6.86 -1.75
N PRO A 736 17.93 5.80 -1.22
CA PRO A 736 19.11 5.18 -1.81
C PRO A 736 18.82 4.55 -3.19
N SER A 737 17.63 3.96 -3.39
CA SER A 737 17.27 3.34 -4.67
C SER A 737 17.33 4.32 -5.84
N ARG A 738 16.81 5.54 -5.65
CA ARG A 738 16.85 6.59 -6.66
C ARG A 738 18.28 7.01 -6.98
N VAL A 739 19.11 7.22 -5.95
CA VAL A 739 20.52 7.60 -6.16
C VAL A 739 21.24 6.51 -6.96
N ILE A 740 21.07 5.24 -6.59
CA ILE A 740 21.68 4.11 -7.30
C ILE A 740 21.19 4.07 -8.76
N ALA A 741 19.90 4.28 -9.01
CA ALA A 741 19.34 4.33 -10.35
C ALA A 741 19.89 5.50 -11.19
N ASP A 742 20.06 6.68 -10.57
CA ASP A 742 20.61 7.87 -11.22
C ASP A 742 22.10 7.67 -11.59
N LEU A 743 22.90 7.09 -10.69
CA LEU A 743 24.30 6.73 -10.96
C LEU A 743 24.40 5.72 -12.12
N ARG A 744 23.54 4.69 -12.11
CA ARG A 744 23.51 3.69 -13.19
C ARG A 744 23.12 4.31 -14.52
N ARG A 745 22.11 5.18 -14.53
CA ARG A 745 21.64 5.87 -15.73
C ARG A 745 22.75 6.70 -16.37
N ALA A 746 23.52 7.44 -15.57
CA ALA A 746 24.66 8.22 -16.07
C ALA A 746 25.68 7.34 -16.83
N VAL A 747 25.94 6.12 -16.34
CA VAL A 747 26.82 5.16 -17.02
C VAL A 747 26.20 4.65 -18.32
N VAL A 748 24.92 4.26 -18.29
CA VAL A 748 24.21 3.74 -19.47
C VAL A 748 24.15 4.80 -20.59
N GLU A 749 23.85 6.06 -20.24
CA GLU A 749 23.82 7.19 -21.18
C GLU A 749 25.20 7.43 -21.80
N ALA A 750 26.25 7.53 -20.97
CA ALA A 750 27.61 7.71 -21.47
C ALA A 750 28.08 6.53 -22.34
N LYS A 751 27.67 5.28 -22.04
CA LYS A 751 27.95 4.11 -22.89
C LYS A 751 27.25 4.15 -24.25
N ALA A 752 26.06 4.72 -24.32
CA ALA A 752 25.36 4.91 -25.59
C ALA A 752 26.04 5.98 -26.45
N GLU A 753 26.47 7.08 -25.83
CA GLU A 753 27.10 8.23 -26.51
C GLU A 753 28.59 8.00 -26.82
N LYS A 754 29.29 7.23 -25.99
CA LYS A 754 30.74 6.96 -26.04
C LYS A 754 31.59 8.24 -26.17
N PRO A 755 31.39 9.27 -25.33
CA PRO A 755 32.09 10.56 -25.44
C PRO A 755 33.60 10.44 -25.23
N TRP A 756 34.08 9.35 -24.63
CA TRP A 756 35.51 9.05 -24.56
C TRP A 756 36.15 8.70 -25.90
N LEU A 757 35.39 8.50 -26.98
CA LEU A 757 35.93 8.28 -28.33
C LEU A 757 36.01 9.58 -29.17
N GLU A 758 35.35 10.65 -28.73
CA GLU A 758 35.43 11.97 -29.38
C GLU A 758 36.76 12.62 -29.02
N GLU A 759 37.44 13.24 -30.00
CA GLU A 759 38.84 13.71 -29.88
C GLU A 759 39.08 14.70 -28.73
#